data_AF-A0A061I0F8-F1
#
_entry.id   AF-A0A061I0F8-F1
#
_cell.length_a   1.000
_cell.length_b   1.000
_cell.length_c   1.000
_cell.angle_alpha   90.00
_cell.angle_beta   90.00
_cell.angle_gamma   90.00
#
_symmetry.space_group_name_H-M   'P 1'
#
loop_
_entity.id
_entity.type
_entity.pdbx_description
1 polymer ?
#
loop_
_entity_poly.entity_id
_entity_poly.type
_entity_poly.pdbx_seq_one_letter_code
_entity_poly.pdbx_strand_id
1 'polypeptide(L)'
;MTDSENLTIQLQSVTYEQIELHGILENYINKDLNNRLNSLEMLKKEHKQVMSDLQKLPIEISEALNKCKQLIEENESYVFLNSLVLQDLTPLKKDTHVLRLENKKLLEEQIGLQESCEEVKKLFRRSLRSSDPELLSVIRQKEKDLVLAARLGKALLERNQDMSRQYEQMHKELTDKLEHLEQEKHELRRRFENREGEWEGRVSELETDVKQLQDELERQQVHLREADREKTRAVQELSEQNQRLLDQLSRASEVERQLSMQVHALREDFREKNSSTNQHIIRLESLQAESQFYLGKLFGAPGHGGVLGSSLNFFPEIFEGMELSSSRGRSWALLAEIWIRCLAFPLFPQLHQSQLELQEVRLSYRQLQVKVEELTEERSLQSSAATSTSLLSEIEQSMEAEELEQEREQLRLQLWEAYCQVRYLCSHLRGNDSADSAVSTDSSMDESSETSSAKDVPAGSLRTALNDLKRLIQSIVDGVEPTGARRMDDDSLEEQIRQTSEDSRALRELMEGERGKLRQSLEELQQLHSQVTLLSVEMTALKEERDRLRVTSEDKEPKEQLQKAIRDRDEAIAKKNAVELELAKCKMDMMSLNSQLLDAIQQKLNLSQQLEAWQDDMHRVIDRQLMDTHLKEQSRPAAAFSRGHGVGRGQEPSTMDGKRLFSFFRKI
;
A
#
# COMPACT_ATOMS: atom_id res chain seq x y z
N MET A 1 54.76 3.29 -38.30
CA MET A 1 53.74 2.46 -37.62
C MET A 1 53.33 1.37 -38.57
N THR A 2 53.56 0.13 -38.19
CA THR A 2 53.21 -1.05 -39.00
C THR A 2 51.73 -1.38 -38.81
N ASP A 3 51.05 -1.90 -39.84
CA ASP A 3 49.61 -2.20 -39.81
C ASP A 3 49.15 -3.02 -38.58
N SER A 4 50.05 -3.83 -38.02
CA SER A 4 49.84 -4.57 -36.76
C SER A 4 49.54 -3.67 -35.55
N GLU A 5 50.16 -2.50 -35.44
CA GLU A 5 49.94 -1.58 -34.32
C GLU A 5 48.56 -0.92 -34.42
N ASN A 6 48.12 -0.60 -35.63
CA ASN A 6 46.78 -0.04 -35.89
C ASN A 6 45.67 -1.05 -35.57
N LEU A 7 45.84 -2.31 -35.97
CA LEU A 7 44.91 -3.39 -35.62
C LEU A 7 44.82 -3.61 -34.11
N THR A 8 45.92 -3.47 -33.38
CA THR A 8 45.94 -3.64 -31.91
C THR A 8 45.19 -2.51 -31.20
N ILE A 9 45.36 -1.26 -31.66
CA ILE A 9 44.64 -0.09 -31.14
C ILE A 9 43.14 -0.20 -31.46
N GLN A 10 42.78 -0.65 -32.66
CA GLN A 10 41.37 -0.90 -33.00
C GLN A 10 40.76 -1.99 -32.14
N LEU A 11 41.49 -3.09 -31.87
CA LEU A 11 41.01 -4.14 -30.98
C LEU A 11 40.77 -3.61 -29.55
N GLN A 12 41.69 -2.80 -29.03
CA GLN A 12 41.54 -2.17 -27.72
C GLN A 12 40.34 -1.22 -27.64
N SER A 13 40.10 -0.43 -28.70
CA SER A 13 38.92 0.43 -28.85
C SER A 13 37.63 -0.38 -28.78
N VAL A 14 37.54 -1.47 -29.55
CA VAL A 14 36.36 -2.34 -29.58
C VAL A 14 36.13 -3.03 -28.24
N THR A 15 37.20 -3.47 -27.55
CA THR A 15 37.05 -4.04 -26.21
C THR A 15 36.56 -3.03 -25.19
N TYR A 16 36.97 -1.76 -25.31
CA TYR A 16 36.50 -0.70 -24.41
C TYR A 16 35.01 -0.39 -24.65
N GLU A 17 34.60 -0.27 -25.91
CA GLU A 17 33.20 -0.09 -26.29
C GLU A 17 32.33 -1.28 -25.84
N GLN A 18 32.83 -2.50 -25.93
CA GLN A 18 32.12 -3.68 -25.42
C GLN A 18 31.92 -3.64 -23.90
N ILE A 19 32.93 -3.23 -23.14
CA ILE A 19 32.83 -3.10 -21.68
C ILE A 19 31.82 -2.01 -21.30
N GLU A 20 31.86 -0.86 -21.99
CA GLU A 20 30.94 0.25 -21.75
C GLU A 20 29.49 -0.13 -22.10
N LEU A 21 29.27 -0.79 -23.24
CA LEU A 21 27.96 -1.32 -23.61
C LEU A 21 27.46 -2.36 -22.62
N HIS A 22 28.34 -3.23 -22.11
CA HIS A 22 27.96 -4.24 -21.13
C HIS A 22 27.50 -3.60 -19.81
N GLY A 23 28.23 -2.58 -19.34
CA GLY A 23 27.87 -1.82 -18.13
C GLY A 23 26.57 -1.02 -18.28
N ILE A 24 26.29 -0.49 -19.47
CA ILE A 24 25.01 0.17 -19.77
C ILE A 24 23.86 -0.85 -19.74
N LEU A 25 24.05 -2.01 -20.36
CA LEU A 25 23.03 -3.07 -20.42
C LEU A 25 22.68 -3.57 -19.02
N GLU A 26 23.69 -3.81 -18.20
CA GLU A 26 23.53 -4.32 -16.83
C GLU A 26 22.82 -3.31 -15.92
N ASN A 27 23.14 -2.01 -16.05
CA ASN A 27 22.41 -0.96 -15.35
C ASN A 27 20.93 -0.87 -15.79
N TYR A 28 20.66 -1.04 -17.09
CA TYR A 28 19.30 -1.00 -17.62
C TYR A 28 18.45 -2.17 -17.12
N ILE A 29 19.04 -3.38 -17.14
CA ILE A 29 18.40 -4.60 -16.64
C ILE A 29 18.11 -4.50 -15.14
N ASN A 30 19.08 -4.03 -14.35
CA ASN A 30 18.90 -3.87 -12.91
C ASN A 30 17.85 -2.79 -12.58
N LYS A 31 17.83 -1.67 -13.30
CA LYS A 31 16.77 -0.65 -13.12
C LYS A 31 15.38 -1.19 -13.49
N ASP A 32 15.26 -1.91 -14.60
CA ASP A 32 13.99 -2.49 -15.02
C ASP A 32 13.47 -3.51 -14.01
N LEU A 33 14.33 -4.42 -13.55
CA LEU A 33 13.99 -5.40 -12.51
C LEU A 33 13.55 -4.73 -11.22
N ASN A 34 14.27 -3.69 -10.78
CA ASN A 34 13.95 -2.99 -9.54
C ASN A 34 12.63 -2.20 -9.66
N ASN A 35 12.36 -1.58 -10.81
CA ASN A 35 11.09 -0.91 -11.08
C ASN A 35 9.92 -1.90 -11.10
N ARG A 36 10.10 -3.09 -11.68
CA ARG A 36 9.08 -4.14 -11.71
C ARG A 36 8.84 -4.73 -10.33
N LEU A 37 9.87 -4.90 -9.52
CA LEU A 37 9.75 -5.36 -8.14
C LEU A 37 9.00 -4.34 -7.27
N ASN A 38 9.35 -3.06 -7.37
CA ASN A 38 8.64 -1.97 -6.69
C ASN A 38 7.17 -1.88 -7.12
N SER A 39 6.88 -2.01 -8.41
CA SER A 39 5.51 -2.04 -8.93
C SER A 39 4.70 -3.22 -8.37
N LEU A 40 5.34 -4.39 -8.23
CA LEU A 40 4.70 -5.58 -7.68
C LEU A 40 4.44 -5.47 -6.17
N GLU A 41 5.35 -4.85 -5.42
CA GLU A 41 5.15 -4.56 -4.00
C GLU A 41 4.02 -3.54 -3.77
N MET A 42 3.94 -2.51 -4.60
CA MET A 42 2.83 -1.55 -4.59
C MET A 42 1.49 -2.26 -4.83
N LEU A 43 1.41 -3.07 -5.88
CA LEU A 43 0.21 -3.85 -6.19
C LEU A 43 -0.19 -4.82 -5.07
N LYS A 44 0.80 -5.41 -4.39
CA LYS A 44 0.57 -6.30 -3.24
C LYS A 44 0.03 -5.53 -2.03
N LYS A 45 0.51 -4.31 -1.80
CA LYS A 45 -0.02 -3.41 -0.75
C LYS A 45 -1.43 -2.95 -1.07
N GLU A 46 -1.70 -2.54 -2.31
CA GLU A 46 -3.04 -2.17 -2.78
C GLU A 46 -4.02 -3.35 -2.65
N HIS A 47 -3.62 -4.55 -3.07
CA HIS A 47 -4.46 -5.73 -2.92
C HIS A 47 -4.75 -6.02 -1.44
N LYS A 48 -3.76 -5.91 -0.55
CA LYS A 48 -3.97 -6.08 0.90
C LYS A 48 -4.94 -5.03 1.46
N GLN A 49 -4.83 -3.79 1.01
CA GLN A 49 -5.73 -2.70 1.39
C GLN A 49 -7.16 -2.98 0.94
N VAL A 50 -7.35 -3.30 -0.35
CA VAL A 50 -8.65 -3.63 -0.94
C VAL A 50 -9.30 -4.83 -0.23
N MET A 51 -8.52 -5.85 0.14
CA MET A 51 -9.03 -7.00 0.90
C MET A 51 -9.44 -6.62 2.33
N SER A 52 -8.73 -5.69 2.98
CA SER A 52 -9.12 -5.17 4.30
C SER A 52 -10.41 -4.35 4.22
N ASP A 53 -10.56 -3.53 3.19
CA ASP A 53 -11.75 -2.70 2.99
C ASP A 53 -12.97 -3.57 2.61
N LEU A 54 -12.77 -4.61 1.79
CA LEU A 54 -13.78 -5.65 1.53
C LEU A 54 -14.22 -6.39 2.79
N GLN A 55 -13.33 -6.58 3.77
CA GLN A 55 -13.66 -7.23 5.04
C GLN A 55 -14.45 -6.30 5.99
N LYS A 56 -14.28 -4.97 5.88
CA LYS A 56 -15.01 -3.97 6.67
C LYS A 56 -16.39 -3.64 6.11
N LEU A 57 -16.55 -3.74 4.79
CA LEU A 57 -17.79 -3.43 4.07
C LEU A 57 -19.06 -4.08 4.65
N PRO A 58 -19.07 -5.38 5.05
CA PRO A 58 -20.23 -6.00 5.68
C PRO A 58 -20.59 -5.38 7.04
N ILE A 59 -19.58 -4.95 7.81
CA ILE A 59 -19.77 -4.33 9.12
C ILE A 59 -20.38 -2.94 8.93
N GLU A 60 -19.85 -2.14 8.01
CA GLU A 60 -20.38 -0.82 7.66
C GLU A 60 -21.81 -0.89 7.12
N ILE A 61 -22.11 -1.88 6.27
CA ILE A 61 -23.48 -2.14 5.79
C ILE A 61 -24.41 -2.49 6.98
N SER A 62 -23.93 -3.31 7.92
CA SER A 62 -24.72 -3.69 9.10
C SER A 62 -25.00 -2.50 10.02
N GLU A 63 -24.03 -1.61 10.22
CA GLU A 63 -24.17 -0.39 11.01
C GLU A 63 -25.13 0.60 10.34
N ALA A 64 -25.00 0.78 9.02
CA ALA A 64 -25.92 1.60 8.24
C ALA A 64 -27.36 1.07 8.30
N LEU A 65 -27.55 -0.25 8.18
CA LEU A 65 -28.87 -0.89 8.31
C LEU A 65 -29.47 -0.69 9.71
N ASN A 66 -28.66 -0.79 10.77
CA ASN A 66 -29.13 -0.56 12.14
C ASN A 66 -29.54 0.91 12.34
N LYS A 67 -28.78 1.84 11.77
CA LYS A 67 -29.11 3.27 11.82
C LYS A 67 -30.39 3.61 11.05
N CYS A 68 -30.59 2.99 9.89
CA CYS A 68 -31.85 3.10 9.15
C CYS A 68 -33.05 2.58 9.95
N LYS A 69 -32.90 1.45 10.67
CA LYS A 69 -33.95 0.94 11.55
C LYS A 69 -34.30 1.91 12.68
N GLN A 70 -33.29 2.47 13.35
CA GLN A 70 -33.51 3.47 14.41
C GLN A 70 -34.27 4.70 13.88
N LEU A 71 -33.89 5.21 12.71
CA LEU A 71 -34.58 6.35 12.10
C LEU A 71 -36.03 6.03 11.71
N ILE A 72 -36.33 4.79 11.33
CA ILE A 72 -37.71 4.34 11.07
C ILE A 72 -38.51 4.33 12.38
N GLU A 73 -37.98 3.76 13.45
CA GLU A 73 -38.62 3.73 14.77
C GLU A 73 -38.86 5.14 15.33
N GLU A 74 -37.88 6.04 15.17
CA GLU A 74 -38.03 7.46 15.53
C GLU A 74 -39.15 8.12 14.70
N ASN A 75 -39.19 7.91 13.38
CA ASN A 75 -40.27 8.44 12.54
C ASN A 75 -41.65 7.90 12.94
N GLU A 76 -41.77 6.62 13.27
CA GLU A 76 -43.02 6.04 13.77
C GLU A 76 -43.44 6.71 15.10
N SER A 77 -42.48 6.97 15.99
CA SER A 77 -42.75 7.68 17.25
C SER A 77 -43.20 9.14 17.03
N TYR A 78 -42.61 9.85 16.06
CA TYR A 78 -43.02 11.20 15.68
C TYR A 78 -44.39 11.22 15.04
N VAL A 79 -44.71 10.26 14.17
CA VAL A 79 -46.04 10.13 13.55
C VAL A 79 -47.08 9.85 14.63
N PHE A 80 -46.79 8.99 15.59
CA PHE A 80 -47.66 8.71 16.73
C PHE A 80 -47.91 9.96 17.59
N LEU A 81 -46.85 10.69 17.96
CA LEU A 81 -46.96 11.94 18.72
C LEU A 81 -47.76 13.00 17.97
N ASN A 82 -47.53 13.15 16.66
CA ASN A 82 -48.27 14.09 15.83
C ASN A 82 -49.76 13.71 15.75
N SER A 83 -50.08 12.41 15.63
CA SER A 83 -51.46 11.93 15.68
C SER A 83 -52.14 12.26 17.01
N LEU A 84 -51.42 12.11 18.13
CA LEU A 84 -51.94 12.43 19.46
C LEU A 84 -52.20 13.93 19.63
N VAL A 85 -51.26 14.78 19.21
CA VAL A 85 -51.41 16.24 19.24
C VAL A 85 -52.57 16.70 18.36
N LEU A 86 -52.75 16.11 17.19
CA LEU A 86 -53.90 16.39 16.32
C LEU A 86 -55.23 15.97 16.96
N GLN A 87 -55.24 14.87 17.71
CA GLN A 87 -56.42 14.41 18.43
C GLN A 87 -56.84 15.43 19.50
N ASP A 88 -55.88 16.00 20.25
CA ASP A 88 -56.10 17.00 21.29
C ASP A 88 -56.43 18.41 20.76
N LEU A 89 -56.01 18.74 19.54
CA LEU A 89 -56.36 20.00 18.88
C LEU A 89 -57.86 20.11 18.55
N THR A 90 -58.53 18.98 18.30
CA THR A 90 -59.97 18.98 17.95
C THR A 90 -60.91 19.35 19.11
N PRO A 91 -60.80 18.82 20.34
CA PRO A 91 -61.60 19.26 21.48
C PRO A 91 -61.24 20.69 21.89
N LEU A 92 -59.95 21.06 21.91
CA LEU A 92 -59.53 22.41 22.29
C LEU A 92 -60.15 23.48 21.37
N LYS A 93 -60.24 23.19 20.06
CA LYS A 93 -60.91 24.06 19.09
C LYS A 93 -62.42 24.17 19.34
N LYS A 94 -63.08 23.10 19.78
CA LYS A 94 -64.51 23.11 20.17
C LYS A 94 -64.71 23.94 21.44
N ASP A 95 -63.88 23.72 22.46
CA ASP A 95 -63.95 24.46 23.73
C ASP A 95 -63.71 25.96 23.51
N THR A 96 -62.75 26.32 22.67
CA THR A 96 -62.51 27.72 22.28
C THR A 96 -63.73 28.33 21.59
N HIS A 97 -64.44 27.56 20.75
CA HIS A 97 -65.67 28.04 20.10
C HIS A 97 -66.83 28.20 21.10
N VAL A 98 -66.97 27.27 22.05
CA VAL A 98 -67.99 27.34 23.12
C VAL A 98 -67.74 28.57 24.00
N LEU A 99 -66.50 28.78 24.46
CA LEU A 99 -66.11 29.93 25.26
C LEU A 99 -66.33 31.26 24.53
N ARG A 100 -66.14 31.32 23.20
CA ARG A 100 -66.49 32.51 22.41
C ARG A 100 -68.00 32.77 22.39
N LEU A 101 -68.80 31.72 22.30
CA LEU A 101 -70.26 31.82 22.30
C LEU A 101 -70.79 32.28 23.67
N GLU A 102 -70.22 31.75 24.75
CA GLU A 102 -70.53 32.17 26.12
C GLU A 102 -70.11 33.61 26.38
N ASN A 103 -68.91 34.02 25.98
CA ASN A 103 -68.48 35.41 26.07
C ASN A 103 -69.42 36.37 25.32
N LYS A 104 -69.94 35.94 24.16
CA LYS A 104 -70.94 36.73 23.43
C LYS A 104 -72.24 36.89 24.23
N LYS A 105 -72.75 35.81 24.84
CA LYS A 105 -73.95 35.87 25.68
C LYS A 105 -73.75 36.73 26.93
N LEU A 106 -72.60 36.60 27.61
CA LEU A 106 -72.27 37.41 28.78
C LEU A 106 -72.18 38.90 28.41
N LEU A 107 -71.68 39.23 27.22
CA LEU A 107 -71.67 40.61 26.72
C LEU A 107 -73.10 41.14 26.48
N GLU A 108 -73.98 40.31 25.91
CA GLU A 108 -75.40 40.65 25.71
C GLU A 108 -76.12 40.87 27.07
N GLU A 109 -75.88 40.01 28.06
CA GLU A 109 -76.40 40.15 29.42
C GLU A 109 -75.88 41.41 30.13
N GLN A 110 -74.58 41.72 29.96
CA GLN A 110 -73.97 42.92 30.52
C GLN A 110 -74.61 44.18 29.96
N ILE A 111 -74.94 44.22 28.67
CA ILE A 111 -75.63 45.34 28.03
C ILE A 111 -77.05 45.48 28.62
N GLY A 112 -77.81 44.39 28.76
CA GLY A 112 -79.15 44.44 29.35
C GLY A 112 -79.16 44.86 30.82
N LEU A 113 -78.17 44.44 31.61
CA LEU A 113 -77.99 44.88 33.00
C LEU A 113 -77.60 46.37 33.07
N GLN A 114 -76.82 46.87 32.12
CA GLN A 114 -76.47 48.29 32.04
C GLN A 114 -77.70 49.16 31.72
N GLU A 115 -78.58 48.69 30.82
CA GLU A 115 -79.84 49.37 30.49
C GLU A 115 -80.80 49.41 31.68
N SER A 116 -80.98 48.29 32.39
CA SER A 116 -81.82 48.24 33.60
C SER A 116 -81.26 49.08 34.75
N CYS A 117 -79.93 49.15 34.91
CA CYS A 117 -79.30 50.06 35.85
C CYS A 117 -79.57 51.54 35.51
N GLU A 118 -79.58 51.92 34.24
CA GLU A 118 -79.93 53.28 33.82
C GLU A 118 -81.41 53.61 34.07
N GLU A 119 -82.31 52.63 33.96
CA GLU A 119 -83.72 52.79 34.36
C GLU A 119 -83.88 52.96 35.87
N VAL A 120 -83.17 52.16 36.68
CA VAL A 120 -83.18 52.30 38.14
C VAL A 120 -82.60 53.65 38.56
N LYS A 121 -81.53 54.15 37.92
CA LYS A 121 -81.01 55.50 38.16
C LYS A 121 -82.05 56.59 37.82
N LYS A 122 -82.84 56.42 36.76
CA LYS A 122 -83.96 57.33 36.43
C LYS A 122 -85.06 57.32 37.50
N LEU A 123 -85.38 56.15 38.05
CA LEU A 123 -86.36 56.00 39.14
C LEU A 123 -85.84 56.58 40.46
N PHE A 124 -84.55 56.41 40.76
CA PHE A 124 -83.92 56.97 41.95
C PHE A 124 -83.87 58.51 41.92
N ARG A 125 -83.61 59.11 40.74
CA ARG A 125 -83.72 60.57 40.54
C ARG A 125 -85.15 61.10 40.74
N ARG A 126 -86.17 60.25 40.59
CA ARG A 126 -87.58 60.59 40.83
C ARG A 126 -87.95 60.55 42.32
N SER A 127 -87.29 59.71 43.11
CA SER A 127 -87.63 59.49 44.53
C SER A 127 -86.95 60.49 45.49
N LEU A 128 -85.91 61.21 45.06
CA LEU A 128 -85.12 62.12 45.91
C LEU A 128 -85.82 63.49 46.15
N ARG A 129 -87.07 63.48 46.62
CA ARG A 129 -87.81 64.68 47.06
C ARG A 129 -88.64 64.42 48.33
N SER A 130 -87.98 64.04 49.41
CA SER A 130 -88.50 64.22 50.78
C SER A 130 -87.32 64.27 51.76
N SER A 131 -87.28 65.31 52.60
CA SER A 131 -86.19 65.57 53.55
C SER A 131 -86.71 65.36 54.98
N ASP A 132 -86.20 64.33 55.65
CA ASP A 132 -86.34 64.10 57.09
C ASP A 132 -84.96 64.25 57.79
N PRO A 133 -84.89 64.81 59.00
CA PRO A 133 -83.61 65.05 59.69
C PRO A 133 -82.91 63.77 60.20
N GLU A 134 -83.64 62.69 60.47
CA GLU A 134 -83.07 61.36 60.76
C GLU A 134 -82.41 60.76 59.51
N LEU A 135 -83.00 61.02 58.34
CA LEU A 135 -82.45 60.71 57.02
C LEU A 135 -81.09 61.40 56.83
N LEU A 136 -80.91 62.65 57.28
CA LEU A 136 -79.64 63.38 57.15
C LEU A 136 -78.49 62.73 57.94
N SER A 137 -78.78 62.15 59.11
CA SER A 137 -77.76 61.43 59.90
C SER A 137 -77.34 60.12 59.21
N VAL A 138 -78.32 59.38 58.67
CA VAL A 138 -78.09 58.17 57.89
C VAL A 138 -77.38 58.50 56.58
N ILE A 139 -77.73 59.60 55.92
CA ILE A 139 -77.06 60.09 54.70
C ILE A 139 -75.59 60.39 55.00
N ARG A 140 -75.25 61.08 56.09
CA ARG A 140 -73.85 61.34 56.47
C ARG A 140 -73.07 60.06 56.76
N GLN A 141 -73.70 59.05 57.36
CA GLN A 141 -73.06 57.76 57.58
C GLN A 141 -72.84 57.02 56.24
N LYS A 142 -73.86 57.02 55.37
CA LYS A 142 -73.76 56.45 54.02
C LYS A 142 -72.74 57.17 53.15
N GLU A 143 -72.57 58.48 53.29
CA GLU A 143 -71.51 59.25 52.63
C GLU A 143 -70.12 58.79 53.08
N LYS A 144 -69.90 58.55 54.38
CA LYS A 144 -68.64 57.99 54.89
C LYS A 144 -68.39 56.58 54.36
N ASP A 145 -69.41 55.73 54.38
CA ASP A 145 -69.31 54.35 53.88
C ASP A 145 -69.04 54.32 52.36
N LEU A 146 -69.67 55.23 51.60
CA LEU A 146 -69.41 55.41 50.16
C LEU A 146 -67.98 55.87 49.88
N VAL A 147 -67.46 56.80 50.68
CA VAL A 147 -66.05 57.24 50.57
C VAL A 147 -65.10 56.09 50.89
N LEU A 148 -65.39 55.28 51.91
CA LEU A 148 -64.59 54.09 52.24
C LEU A 148 -64.66 53.03 51.14
N ALA A 149 -65.84 52.76 50.59
CA ALA A 149 -66.02 51.85 49.47
C ALA A 149 -65.29 52.34 48.21
N ALA A 150 -65.31 53.65 47.93
CA ALA A 150 -64.55 54.24 46.82
C ALA A 150 -63.03 54.13 47.03
N ARG A 151 -62.54 54.30 48.28
CA ARG A 151 -61.11 54.10 48.61
C ARG A 151 -60.70 52.63 48.46
N LEU A 152 -61.54 51.70 48.91
CA LEU A 152 -61.29 50.26 48.73
C LEU A 152 -61.34 49.88 47.23
N GLY A 153 -62.31 50.41 46.48
CA GLY A 153 -62.39 50.26 45.03
C GLY A 153 -61.15 50.80 44.32
N LYS A 154 -60.63 51.97 44.74
CA LYS A 154 -59.38 52.52 44.23
C LYS A 154 -58.18 51.61 44.53
N ALA A 155 -58.05 51.10 45.76
CA ALA A 155 -56.98 50.17 46.12
C ALA A 155 -57.05 48.84 45.34
N LEU A 156 -58.27 48.33 45.08
CA LEU A 156 -58.48 47.15 44.24
C LEU A 156 -58.13 47.41 42.78
N LEU A 157 -58.47 48.60 42.25
CA LEU A 157 -58.09 48.99 40.89
C LEU A 157 -56.58 49.15 40.75
N GLU A 158 -55.89 49.77 41.73
CA GLU A 158 -54.43 49.86 41.76
C GLU A 158 -53.79 48.47 41.77
N ARG A 159 -54.29 47.57 42.63
CA ARG A 159 -53.81 46.17 42.66
C ARG A 159 -54.06 45.44 41.34
N ASN A 160 -55.22 45.67 40.70
CA ASN A 160 -55.53 45.07 39.40
C ASN A 160 -54.59 45.62 38.30
N GLN A 161 -54.31 46.92 38.30
CA GLN A 161 -53.35 47.53 37.39
C GLN A 161 -51.93 46.99 37.58
N ASP A 162 -51.49 46.79 38.82
CA ASP A 162 -50.19 46.17 39.10
C ASP A 162 -50.13 44.72 38.62
N MET A 163 -51.20 43.95 38.82
CA MET A 163 -51.31 42.60 38.24
C MET A 163 -51.27 42.64 36.70
N SER A 164 -51.96 43.58 36.05
CA SER A 164 -51.89 43.75 34.59
C SER A 164 -50.47 44.09 34.12
N ARG A 165 -49.76 44.98 34.82
CA ARG A 165 -48.35 45.30 34.52
C ARG A 165 -47.45 44.07 34.65
N GLN A 166 -47.67 43.25 35.68
CA GLN A 166 -46.94 41.99 35.84
C GLN A 166 -47.25 41.00 34.72
N TYR A 167 -48.51 40.88 34.30
CA TYR A 167 -48.86 40.04 33.14
C TYR A 167 -48.21 40.55 31.86
N GLU A 168 -48.19 41.86 31.62
CA GLU A 168 -47.50 42.44 30.48
C GLU A 168 -45.98 42.19 30.52
N GLN A 169 -45.35 42.26 31.70
CA GLN A 169 -43.93 41.92 31.86
C GLN A 169 -43.68 40.44 31.58
N MET A 170 -44.47 39.55 32.16
CA MET A 170 -44.38 38.11 31.90
C MET A 170 -44.63 37.78 30.43
N HIS A 171 -45.57 38.47 29.78
CA HIS A 171 -45.81 38.30 28.35
C HIS A 171 -44.61 38.74 27.52
N LYS A 172 -43.95 39.86 27.86
CA LYS A 172 -42.72 40.30 27.20
C LYS A 172 -41.59 39.29 27.38
N GLU A 173 -41.38 38.79 28.60
CA GLU A 173 -40.36 37.76 28.83
C GLU A 173 -40.63 36.46 28.05
N LEU A 174 -41.90 36.09 27.91
CA LEU A 174 -42.28 34.92 27.10
C LEU A 174 -42.04 35.18 25.61
N THR A 175 -42.37 36.37 25.09
CA THR A 175 -42.07 36.72 23.69
C THR A 175 -40.58 36.80 23.43
N ASP A 176 -39.79 37.37 24.34
CA ASP A 176 -38.33 37.45 24.20
C ASP A 176 -37.69 36.04 24.17
N LYS A 177 -38.19 35.12 25.01
CA LYS A 177 -37.76 33.71 24.99
C LYS A 177 -38.15 33.01 23.69
N LEU A 178 -39.35 33.29 23.17
CA LEU A 178 -39.78 32.74 21.88
C LEU A 178 -38.90 33.25 20.74
N GLU A 179 -38.60 34.55 20.71
CA GLU A 179 -37.69 35.15 19.72
C GLU A 179 -36.29 34.53 19.80
N HIS A 180 -35.76 34.29 21.01
CA HIS A 180 -34.46 33.65 21.17
C HIS A 180 -34.46 32.21 20.65
N LEU A 181 -35.49 31.42 20.97
CA LEU A 181 -35.63 30.06 20.45
C LEU A 181 -35.80 30.04 18.93
N GLU A 182 -36.52 31.00 18.36
CA GLU A 182 -36.63 31.15 16.90
C GLU A 182 -35.28 31.49 16.27
N GLN A 183 -34.51 32.40 16.87
CA GLN A 183 -33.15 32.73 16.44
C GLN A 183 -32.24 31.50 16.47
N GLU A 184 -32.18 30.78 17.59
CA GLU A 184 -31.39 29.55 17.75
C GLU A 184 -31.79 28.49 16.72
N LYS A 185 -33.09 28.30 16.50
CA LYS A 185 -33.62 27.40 15.48
C LYS A 185 -33.15 27.78 14.07
N HIS A 186 -33.21 29.06 13.71
CA HIS A 186 -32.72 29.55 12.42
C HIS A 186 -31.20 29.46 12.28
N GLU A 187 -30.45 29.66 13.36
CA GLU A 187 -29.02 29.45 13.37
C GLU A 187 -28.65 27.98 13.22
N LEU A 188 -29.31 27.09 13.96
CA LEU A 188 -29.07 25.66 13.87
C LEU A 188 -29.36 25.14 12.47
N ARG A 189 -30.49 25.54 11.85
CA ARG A 189 -30.81 25.19 10.46
C ARG A 189 -29.68 25.59 9.51
N ARG A 190 -29.23 26.84 9.55
CA ARG A 190 -28.11 27.31 8.72
C ARG A 190 -26.82 26.54 8.99
N ARG A 191 -26.54 26.20 10.26
CA ARG A 191 -25.36 25.39 10.60
C ARG A 191 -25.47 23.95 10.10
N PHE A 192 -26.67 23.38 10.04
CA PHE A 192 -26.90 22.06 9.44
C PHE A 192 -26.77 22.13 7.93
N GLU A 193 -27.42 23.08 7.26
CA GLU A 193 -27.30 23.31 5.81
C GLU A 193 -25.84 23.52 5.39
N ASN A 194 -25.05 24.29 6.15
CA ASN A 194 -23.63 24.46 5.88
C ASN A 194 -22.85 23.14 6.00
N ARG A 195 -23.13 22.34 7.04
CA ARG A 195 -22.48 21.04 7.21
C ARG A 195 -22.90 20.07 6.12
N GLU A 196 -24.17 20.05 5.74
CA GLU A 196 -24.69 19.28 4.63
C GLU A 196 -23.95 19.67 3.34
N GLY A 197 -23.82 20.97 3.04
CA GLY A 197 -23.03 21.45 1.89
C GLY A 197 -21.56 21.05 1.95
N GLU A 198 -20.91 21.05 3.12
CA GLU A 198 -19.55 20.54 3.27
C GLU A 198 -19.47 19.02 3.03
N TRP A 199 -20.46 18.26 3.48
CA TRP A 199 -20.55 16.82 3.24
C TRP A 199 -20.82 16.50 1.77
N GLU A 200 -21.72 17.24 1.13
CA GLU A 200 -21.94 17.19 -0.32
C GLU A 200 -20.66 17.49 -1.09
N GLY A 201 -19.87 18.48 -0.63
CA GLY A 201 -18.53 18.76 -1.15
C GLY A 201 -17.60 17.56 -1.05
N ARG A 202 -17.41 17.01 0.16
CA ARG A 202 -16.56 15.82 0.38
C ARG A 202 -17.02 14.61 -0.43
N VAL A 203 -18.33 14.40 -0.54
CA VAL A 203 -18.89 13.33 -1.38
C VAL A 203 -18.56 13.58 -2.84
N SER A 204 -18.71 14.81 -3.34
CA SER A 204 -18.38 15.14 -4.74
C SER A 204 -16.89 14.95 -5.05
N GLU A 205 -16.00 15.30 -4.10
CA GLU A 205 -14.55 15.05 -4.21
C GLU A 205 -14.27 13.55 -4.32
N LEU A 206 -14.81 12.75 -3.40
CA LEU A 206 -14.66 11.29 -3.43
C LEU A 206 -15.27 10.66 -4.68
N GLU A 207 -16.41 11.15 -5.16
CA GLU A 207 -17.01 10.71 -6.43
C GLU A 207 -16.10 11.02 -7.62
N THR A 208 -15.39 12.16 -7.62
CA THR A 208 -14.41 12.47 -8.66
C THR A 208 -13.17 11.59 -8.56
N ASP A 209 -12.68 11.32 -7.34
CA ASP A 209 -11.52 10.46 -7.12
C ASP A 209 -11.82 9.01 -7.55
N VAL A 210 -13.00 8.48 -7.21
CA VAL A 210 -13.43 7.15 -7.66
C VAL A 210 -13.48 7.07 -9.19
N LYS A 211 -14.00 8.10 -9.87
CA LYS A 211 -14.02 8.14 -11.34
C LYS A 211 -12.61 8.19 -11.92
N GLN A 212 -11.70 8.98 -11.33
CA GLN A 212 -10.31 9.04 -11.78
C GLN A 212 -9.60 7.70 -11.62
N LEU A 213 -9.75 7.05 -10.46
CA LEU A 213 -9.18 5.74 -10.20
C LEU A 213 -9.74 4.66 -11.14
N GLN A 214 -11.04 4.71 -11.46
CA GLN A 214 -11.65 3.82 -12.44
C GLN A 214 -11.06 4.03 -13.84
N ASP A 215 -10.96 5.28 -14.29
CA ASP A 215 -10.38 5.60 -15.59
C ASP A 215 -8.89 5.19 -15.67
N GLU A 216 -8.11 5.42 -14.61
CA GLU A 216 -6.70 5.02 -14.53
C GLU A 216 -6.55 3.51 -14.56
N LEU A 217 -7.39 2.79 -13.82
CA LEU A 217 -7.43 1.33 -13.85
C LEU A 217 -7.75 0.81 -15.26
N GLU A 218 -8.75 1.39 -15.93
CA GLU A 218 -9.10 1.01 -17.30
C GLU A 218 -7.94 1.26 -18.27
N ARG A 219 -7.28 2.44 -18.19
CA ARG A 219 -6.10 2.77 -19.00
C ARG A 219 -4.96 1.78 -18.76
N GLN A 220 -4.64 1.48 -17.51
CA GLN A 220 -3.59 0.52 -17.15
C GLN A 220 -3.93 -0.88 -17.67
N GLN A 221 -5.18 -1.33 -17.53
CA GLN A 221 -5.59 -2.63 -18.07
C GLN A 221 -5.49 -2.69 -19.59
N VAL A 222 -5.85 -1.62 -20.31
CA VAL A 222 -5.68 -1.56 -21.76
C VAL A 222 -4.20 -1.61 -22.14
N HIS A 223 -3.35 -0.83 -21.47
CA HIS A 223 -1.91 -0.84 -21.70
C HIS A 223 -1.26 -2.20 -21.42
N LEU A 224 -1.64 -2.89 -20.35
CA LEU A 224 -1.15 -4.25 -20.07
C LEU A 224 -1.57 -5.23 -21.17
N ARG A 225 -2.84 -5.16 -21.61
CA ARG A 225 -3.32 -6.00 -22.73
C ARG A 225 -2.58 -5.70 -24.03
N GLU A 226 -2.24 -4.45 -24.31
CA GLU A 226 -1.44 -4.06 -25.47
C GLU A 226 0.00 -4.55 -25.37
N ALA A 227 0.65 -4.37 -24.22
CA ALA A 227 1.99 -4.87 -23.97
C ALA A 227 2.06 -6.40 -24.09
N ASP A 228 1.06 -7.13 -23.63
CA ASP A 228 1.02 -8.59 -23.79
C ASP A 228 0.76 -9.01 -25.25
N ARG A 229 -0.02 -8.24 -26.01
CA ARG A 229 -0.12 -8.43 -27.47
C ARG A 229 1.21 -8.17 -28.17
N GLU A 230 1.98 -7.18 -27.74
CA GLU A 230 3.30 -6.91 -28.30
C GLU A 230 4.32 -7.98 -27.94
N LYS A 231 4.35 -8.43 -26.68
CA LYS A 231 5.19 -9.56 -26.25
C LYS A 231 4.87 -10.82 -27.04
N THR A 232 3.58 -11.14 -27.22
CA THR A 232 3.18 -12.32 -27.99
C THR A 232 3.58 -12.22 -29.47
N ARG A 233 3.48 -11.03 -30.09
CA ARG A 233 4.01 -10.79 -31.44
C ARG A 233 5.52 -10.99 -31.50
N ALA A 234 6.28 -10.42 -30.57
CA ALA A 234 7.73 -10.58 -30.52
C ALA A 234 8.14 -12.05 -30.32
N VAL A 235 7.46 -12.78 -29.45
CA VAL A 235 7.69 -14.23 -29.25
C VAL A 235 7.38 -15.01 -30.51
N GLN A 236 6.28 -14.70 -31.21
CA GLN A 236 5.94 -15.33 -32.49
C GLN A 236 7.04 -15.07 -33.53
N GLU A 237 7.46 -13.82 -33.71
CA GLU A 237 8.53 -13.46 -34.65
C GLU A 237 9.85 -14.19 -34.35
N LEU A 238 10.27 -14.23 -33.08
CA LEU A 238 11.47 -14.96 -32.65
C LEU A 238 11.33 -16.48 -32.86
N SER A 239 10.15 -17.04 -32.57
CA SER A 239 9.89 -18.47 -32.80
C SER A 239 9.93 -18.84 -34.28
N GLU A 240 9.38 -17.98 -35.15
CA GLU A 240 9.44 -18.16 -36.60
C GLU A 240 10.87 -18.06 -37.12
N GLN A 241 11.65 -17.10 -36.61
CA GLN A 241 13.07 -16.97 -36.97
C GLN A 241 13.87 -18.21 -36.57
N ASN A 242 13.67 -18.71 -35.34
CA ASN A 242 14.31 -19.93 -34.87
C ASN A 242 13.91 -21.14 -35.71
N GLN A 243 12.63 -21.27 -36.06
CA GLN A 243 12.16 -22.35 -36.94
C GLN A 243 12.81 -22.27 -38.32
N ARG A 244 12.94 -21.08 -38.91
CA ARG A 244 13.63 -20.88 -40.19
C ARG A 244 15.11 -21.28 -40.11
N LEU A 245 15.80 -20.94 -39.02
CA LEU A 245 17.20 -21.33 -38.81
C LEU A 245 17.35 -22.85 -38.63
N LEU A 246 16.43 -23.49 -37.89
CA LEU A 246 16.40 -24.95 -37.76
C LEU A 246 16.15 -25.64 -39.12
N ASP A 247 15.25 -25.11 -39.93
CA ASP A 247 15.01 -25.61 -41.28
C ASP A 247 16.24 -25.45 -42.19
N GLN A 248 17.00 -24.36 -42.05
CA GLN A 248 18.27 -24.18 -42.77
C GLN A 248 19.34 -25.15 -42.30
N LEU A 249 19.48 -25.35 -40.99
CA LEU A 249 20.45 -26.28 -40.41
C LEU A 249 20.14 -27.73 -40.81
N SER A 250 18.87 -28.13 -40.76
CA SER A 250 18.46 -29.47 -41.20
C SER A 250 18.74 -29.70 -42.67
N ARG A 251 18.46 -28.73 -43.56
CA ARG A 251 18.83 -28.79 -44.98
C ARG A 251 20.34 -28.90 -45.17
N ALA A 252 21.13 -28.13 -44.43
CA ALA A 252 22.59 -28.21 -44.48
C ALA A 252 23.09 -29.60 -44.04
N SER A 253 22.53 -30.15 -42.95
CA SER A 253 22.87 -31.50 -42.47
C SER A 253 22.51 -32.59 -43.49
N GLU A 254 21.40 -32.44 -44.20
CA GLU A 254 20.97 -33.38 -45.24
C GLU A 254 21.90 -33.32 -46.45
N VAL A 255 22.34 -32.13 -46.86
CA VAL A 255 23.35 -31.96 -47.92
C VAL A 255 24.70 -32.57 -47.49
N GLU A 256 25.12 -32.34 -46.24
CA GLU A 256 26.34 -32.93 -45.69
C GLU A 256 26.26 -34.47 -45.66
N ARG A 257 25.11 -35.02 -45.28
CA ARG A 257 24.84 -36.46 -45.33
C ARG A 257 24.94 -37.01 -46.75
N GLN A 258 24.35 -36.31 -47.73
CA GLN A 258 24.42 -36.70 -49.14
C GLN A 258 25.87 -36.65 -49.67
N LEU A 259 26.63 -35.60 -49.37
CA LEU A 259 28.04 -35.49 -49.74
C LEU A 259 28.88 -36.59 -49.07
N SER A 260 28.61 -36.89 -47.80
CA SER A 260 29.28 -37.97 -47.07
C SER A 260 29.03 -39.34 -47.72
N MET A 261 27.79 -39.61 -48.15
CA MET A 261 27.46 -40.81 -48.91
C MET A 261 28.19 -40.87 -50.26
N GLN A 262 28.27 -39.75 -50.99
CA GLN A 262 29.02 -39.69 -52.25
C GLN A 262 30.52 -39.93 -52.03
N VAL A 263 31.11 -39.34 -51.00
CA VAL A 263 32.51 -39.58 -50.63
C VAL A 263 32.73 -41.04 -50.25
N HIS A 264 31.79 -41.67 -49.55
CA HIS A 264 31.88 -43.10 -49.23
C HIS A 264 31.86 -43.96 -50.49
N ALA A 265 30.94 -43.70 -51.42
CA ALA A 265 30.86 -44.42 -52.69
C ALA A 265 32.15 -44.25 -53.52
N LEU A 266 32.67 -43.02 -53.63
CA LEU A 266 33.95 -42.77 -54.31
C LEU A 266 35.14 -43.48 -53.63
N ARG A 267 35.14 -43.58 -52.29
CA ARG A 267 36.14 -44.35 -51.56
C ARG A 267 36.02 -45.84 -51.84
N GLU A 268 34.81 -46.38 -51.96
CA GLU A 268 34.56 -47.77 -52.37
C GLU A 268 35.06 -48.03 -53.79
N ASP A 269 34.72 -47.18 -54.75
CA ASP A 269 35.21 -47.26 -56.13
C ASP A 269 36.75 -47.24 -56.19
N PHE A 270 37.38 -46.37 -55.38
CA PHE A 270 38.84 -46.31 -55.31
C PHE A 270 39.43 -47.55 -54.64
N ARG A 271 38.77 -48.11 -53.61
CA ARG A 271 39.18 -49.38 -53.00
C ARG A 271 39.08 -50.54 -53.99
N GLU A 272 38.02 -50.62 -54.79
CA GLU A 272 37.86 -51.64 -55.84
C GLU A 272 38.88 -51.49 -56.97
N LYS A 273 39.16 -50.25 -57.39
CA LYS A 273 40.23 -49.98 -58.35
C LYS A 273 41.60 -50.36 -57.78
N ASN A 274 41.89 -50.03 -56.52
CA ASN A 274 43.13 -50.44 -55.88
C ASN A 274 43.23 -51.96 -55.73
N SER A 275 42.14 -52.65 -55.38
CA SER A 275 42.14 -54.11 -55.27
C SER A 275 42.34 -54.78 -56.63
N SER A 276 41.70 -54.28 -57.69
CA SER A 276 41.93 -54.78 -59.06
C SER A 276 43.35 -54.48 -59.54
N THR A 277 43.88 -53.28 -59.28
CA THR A 277 45.26 -52.92 -59.60
C THR A 277 46.25 -53.83 -58.85
N ASN A 278 46.04 -54.07 -57.55
CA ASN A 278 46.84 -55.02 -56.77
C ASN A 278 46.75 -56.45 -57.33
N GLN A 279 45.56 -56.91 -57.75
CA GLN A 279 45.42 -58.21 -58.42
C GLN A 279 46.23 -58.25 -59.73
N HIS A 280 46.25 -57.16 -60.51
CA HIS A 280 47.07 -57.05 -61.72
C HIS A 280 48.57 -57.06 -61.40
N ILE A 281 49.00 -56.36 -60.35
CA ILE A 281 50.40 -56.36 -59.88
C ILE A 281 50.83 -57.78 -59.51
N ILE A 282 50.04 -58.49 -58.69
CA ILE A 282 50.34 -59.88 -58.31
C ILE A 282 50.44 -60.79 -59.55
N ARG A 283 49.54 -60.62 -60.53
CA ARG A 283 49.62 -61.37 -61.81
C ARG A 283 50.90 -61.04 -62.57
N LEU A 284 51.29 -59.76 -62.66
CA LEU A 284 52.54 -59.36 -63.31
C LEU A 284 53.76 -59.92 -62.58
N GLU A 285 53.80 -59.88 -61.25
CA GLU A 285 54.86 -60.46 -60.44
C GLU A 285 54.96 -61.98 -60.67
N SER A 286 53.84 -62.68 -60.79
CA SER A 286 53.83 -64.12 -61.09
C SER A 286 54.38 -64.43 -62.49
N LEU A 287 54.01 -63.65 -63.50
CA LEU A 287 54.54 -63.77 -64.87
C LEU A 287 56.02 -63.38 -64.95
N GLN A 288 56.44 -62.39 -64.15
CA GLN A 288 57.84 -61.99 -64.03
C GLN A 288 58.66 -63.10 -63.37
N ALA A 289 58.15 -63.72 -62.30
CA ALA A 289 58.78 -64.86 -61.64
C ALA A 289 58.88 -66.07 -62.60
N GLU A 290 57.84 -66.33 -63.39
CA GLU A 290 57.85 -67.36 -64.43
C GLU A 290 58.91 -67.05 -65.52
N SER A 291 58.96 -65.80 -66.01
CA SER A 291 59.97 -65.36 -66.99
C SER A 291 61.39 -65.46 -66.43
N GLN A 292 61.61 -65.07 -65.17
CA GLN A 292 62.89 -65.22 -64.47
C GLN A 292 63.27 -66.69 -64.27
N PHE A 293 62.31 -67.56 -63.97
CA PHE A 293 62.53 -69.00 -63.87
C PHE A 293 62.95 -69.61 -65.22
N TYR A 294 62.31 -69.21 -66.33
CA TYR A 294 62.75 -69.61 -67.67
C TYR A 294 64.14 -69.05 -68.02
N LEU A 295 64.44 -67.81 -67.64
CA LEU A 295 65.77 -67.21 -67.80
C LEU A 295 66.84 -67.96 -66.98
N GLY A 296 66.52 -68.33 -65.73
CA GLY A 296 67.37 -69.14 -64.87
C GLY A 296 67.59 -70.56 -65.41
N LYS A 297 66.60 -71.16 -66.09
CA LYS A 297 66.76 -72.43 -66.82
C LYS A 297 67.62 -72.30 -68.07
N LEU A 298 67.53 -71.18 -68.78
CA LEU A 298 68.41 -70.87 -69.93
C LEU A 298 69.87 -70.65 -69.49
N PHE A 299 70.10 -70.03 -68.33
CA PHE A 299 71.44 -69.84 -67.74
C PHE A 299 71.96 -71.04 -66.91
N GLY A 300 71.08 -71.96 -66.50
CA GLY A 300 71.39 -73.15 -65.69
C GLY A 300 71.69 -74.42 -66.50
N ALA A 301 71.72 -74.36 -67.83
CA ALA A 301 72.17 -75.46 -68.69
C ALA A 301 73.72 -75.53 -68.71
N PRO A 302 74.34 -76.71 -68.50
CA PRO A 302 75.77 -76.80 -68.27
C PRO A 302 76.55 -76.67 -69.57
N GLY A 303 77.40 -75.66 -69.61
CA GLY A 303 78.47 -75.52 -70.59
C GLY A 303 78.09 -74.61 -71.75
N HIS A 304 78.58 -73.37 -71.72
CA HIS A 304 79.55 -72.83 -72.69
C HIS A 304 79.79 -71.33 -72.38
N GLY A 305 81.05 -70.99 -72.06
CA GLY A 305 81.60 -69.63 -72.13
C GLY A 305 81.20 -68.70 -70.98
N GLY A 306 82.00 -68.47 -69.94
CA GLY A 306 83.45 -68.61 -69.89
C GLY A 306 84.21 -67.47 -70.56
N VAL A 307 83.57 -66.42 -71.10
CA VAL A 307 84.22 -65.12 -71.43
C VAL A 307 83.13 -64.04 -71.48
N LEU A 308 82.61 -63.58 -70.34
CA LEU A 308 81.83 -62.34 -70.20
C LEU A 308 81.79 -61.87 -68.73
N GLY A 309 82.74 -62.34 -67.90
CA GLY A 309 82.85 -62.02 -66.47
C GLY A 309 83.61 -60.72 -66.15
N SER A 310 84.06 -59.98 -67.17
CA SER A 310 84.88 -58.77 -66.98
C SER A 310 84.28 -57.50 -67.61
N SER A 311 83.04 -57.54 -68.08
CA SER A 311 82.35 -56.36 -68.66
C SER A 311 81.08 -55.94 -67.88
N LEU A 312 80.85 -56.53 -66.71
CA LEU A 312 79.71 -56.21 -65.82
C LEU A 312 80.14 -55.51 -64.52
N ASN A 313 81.40 -55.08 -64.44
CA ASN A 313 81.92 -54.25 -63.34
C ASN A 313 82.03 -52.75 -63.71
N PHE A 314 81.43 -52.32 -64.83
CA PHE A 314 81.41 -50.92 -65.28
C PHE A 314 80.00 -50.30 -65.30
N PHE A 315 79.09 -50.83 -64.48
CA PHE A 315 77.73 -50.30 -64.29
C PHE A 315 77.36 -49.80 -62.87
N PRO A 316 78.25 -49.80 -61.85
CA PRO A 316 77.97 -49.03 -60.62
C PRO A 316 78.41 -47.55 -60.68
N GLU A 317 79.38 -47.16 -61.51
CA GLU A 317 79.93 -45.79 -61.51
C GLU A 317 79.27 -44.82 -62.50
N ILE A 318 78.45 -45.29 -63.45
CA ILE A 318 77.67 -44.42 -64.36
C ILE A 318 76.31 -44.02 -63.73
N PHE A 319 75.89 -44.66 -62.64
CA PHE A 319 74.67 -44.26 -61.91
C PHE A 319 74.91 -43.19 -60.84
N GLU A 320 76.18 -42.89 -60.54
CA GLU A 320 76.58 -41.94 -59.50
C GLU A 320 76.95 -40.54 -60.06
N GLY A 321 77.11 -40.42 -61.39
CA GLY A 321 77.63 -39.21 -62.04
C GLY A 321 76.67 -38.39 -62.92
N MET A 322 75.37 -38.72 -62.98
CA MET A 322 74.44 -38.07 -63.91
C MET A 322 73.28 -37.40 -63.16
N GLU A 323 73.47 -36.11 -62.85
CA GLU A 323 72.44 -35.05 -62.71
C GLU A 323 71.16 -35.46 -61.93
N LEU A 324 71.03 -35.21 -60.62
CA LEU A 324 71.16 -33.90 -59.99
C LEU A 324 70.48 -32.77 -60.80
N SER A 325 69.20 -32.96 -61.16
CA SER A 325 68.14 -31.97 -60.91
C SER A 325 66.79 -32.46 -61.47
N SER A 326 65.70 -32.13 -60.79
CA SER A 326 64.31 -32.22 -61.26
C SER A 326 63.49 -33.50 -60.97
N SER A 327 63.97 -34.75 -61.09
CA SER A 327 63.08 -35.92 -60.82
C SER A 327 63.03 -36.33 -59.34
N ARG A 328 64.17 -36.42 -58.66
CA ARG A 328 64.26 -36.66 -57.20
C ARG A 328 63.67 -35.48 -56.42
N GLY A 329 63.88 -34.24 -56.87
CA GLY A 329 63.27 -33.05 -56.27
C GLY A 329 61.75 -33.08 -56.38
N ARG A 330 61.17 -33.57 -57.49
CA ARG A 330 59.72 -33.73 -57.63
C ARG A 330 59.16 -34.90 -56.82
N SER A 331 59.86 -36.02 -56.73
CA SER A 331 59.43 -37.16 -55.93
C SER A 331 59.57 -36.89 -54.42
N TRP A 332 60.66 -36.24 -53.98
CA TRP A 332 60.80 -35.75 -52.60
C TRP A 332 59.88 -34.57 -52.30
N ALA A 333 59.56 -33.69 -53.26
CA ALA A 333 58.55 -32.65 -53.07
C ALA A 333 57.13 -33.22 -53.01
N LEU A 334 56.79 -34.22 -53.82
CA LEU A 334 55.52 -34.95 -53.73
C LEU A 334 55.43 -35.74 -52.43
N LEU A 335 56.51 -36.41 -52.01
CA LEU A 335 56.53 -37.10 -50.72
C LEU A 335 56.52 -36.12 -49.55
N ALA A 336 57.13 -34.95 -49.65
CA ALA A 336 57.03 -33.89 -48.64
C ALA A 336 55.64 -33.25 -48.64
N GLU A 337 55.01 -33.02 -49.79
CA GLU A 337 53.61 -32.55 -49.89
C GLU A 337 52.63 -33.60 -49.37
N ILE A 338 52.82 -34.89 -49.69
CA ILE A 338 52.01 -35.99 -49.17
C ILE A 338 52.26 -36.17 -47.67
N TRP A 339 53.49 -36.02 -47.19
CA TRP A 339 53.82 -36.08 -45.76
C TRP A 339 53.23 -34.88 -45.00
N ILE A 340 53.32 -33.66 -45.53
CA ILE A 340 52.63 -32.47 -44.98
C ILE A 340 51.10 -32.65 -45.04
N ARG A 341 50.55 -33.19 -46.13
CA ARG A 341 49.10 -33.36 -46.31
C ARG A 341 48.51 -34.56 -45.57
N CYS A 342 49.30 -35.57 -45.21
CA CYS A 342 48.86 -36.75 -44.46
C CYS A 342 49.20 -36.69 -42.97
N LEU A 343 50.31 -36.06 -42.57
CA LEU A 343 50.67 -35.90 -41.15
C LEU A 343 50.23 -34.54 -40.59
N ALA A 344 50.25 -33.45 -41.36
CA ALA A 344 49.81 -32.15 -40.87
C ALA A 344 48.29 -31.95 -41.00
N PHE A 345 47.60 -32.48 -42.03
CA PHE A 345 46.15 -32.28 -42.19
C PHE A 345 45.25 -32.91 -41.11
N PRO A 346 45.58 -34.04 -40.45
CA PRO A 346 44.82 -34.50 -39.27
C PRO A 346 45.31 -33.83 -37.97
N LEU A 347 46.60 -33.45 -37.89
CA LEU A 347 47.17 -32.81 -36.71
C LEU A 347 46.81 -31.31 -36.62
N PHE A 348 46.60 -30.61 -37.73
CA PHE A 348 46.22 -29.19 -37.76
C PHE A 348 44.80 -28.96 -37.22
N PRO A 349 43.76 -29.70 -37.64
CA PRO A 349 42.43 -29.62 -37.06
C PRO A 349 42.43 -30.05 -35.60
N GLN A 350 43.19 -31.08 -35.23
CA GLN A 350 43.32 -31.51 -33.82
C GLN A 350 44.03 -30.47 -32.96
N LEU A 351 45.08 -29.82 -33.46
CA LEU A 351 45.82 -28.77 -32.76
C LEU A 351 45.02 -27.46 -32.74
N HIS A 352 44.27 -27.16 -33.81
CA HIS A 352 43.36 -26.02 -33.88
C HIS A 352 42.16 -26.21 -32.96
N GLN A 353 41.58 -27.41 -32.92
CA GLN A 353 40.50 -27.76 -32.00
C GLN A 353 40.99 -27.78 -30.56
N SER A 354 42.18 -28.33 -30.28
CA SER A 354 42.82 -28.24 -28.96
C SER A 354 43.13 -26.79 -28.56
N GLN A 355 43.48 -25.92 -29.51
CA GLN A 355 43.65 -24.48 -29.23
C GLN A 355 42.33 -23.76 -28.97
N LEU A 356 41.26 -24.07 -29.70
CA LEU A 356 39.93 -23.52 -29.47
C LEU A 356 39.37 -24.00 -28.12
N GLU A 357 39.52 -25.28 -27.81
CA GLU A 357 39.18 -25.84 -26.50
C GLU A 357 40.02 -25.22 -25.40
N LEU A 358 41.33 -25.01 -25.59
CA LEU A 358 42.16 -24.28 -24.63
C LEU A 358 41.75 -22.80 -24.48
N GLN A 359 41.28 -22.16 -25.55
CA GLN A 359 40.80 -20.78 -25.50
C GLN A 359 39.45 -20.70 -24.77
N GLU A 360 38.55 -21.63 -25.03
CA GLU A 360 37.27 -21.77 -24.34
C GLU A 360 37.48 -22.12 -22.86
N VAL A 361 38.40 -23.02 -22.55
CA VAL A 361 38.82 -23.36 -21.18
C VAL A 361 39.51 -22.17 -20.50
N ARG A 362 40.28 -21.35 -21.22
CA ARG A 362 40.87 -20.13 -20.65
C ARG A 362 39.82 -19.06 -20.40
N LEU A 363 38.83 -18.92 -21.26
CA LEU A 363 37.72 -17.98 -21.08
C LEU A 363 36.81 -18.44 -19.95
N SER A 364 36.49 -19.74 -19.88
CA SER A 364 35.72 -20.31 -18.77
C SER A 364 36.50 -20.28 -17.46
N TYR A 365 37.82 -20.50 -17.48
CA TYR A 365 38.70 -20.32 -16.32
C TYR A 365 38.75 -18.86 -15.86
N ARG A 366 38.81 -17.88 -16.79
CA ARG A 366 38.70 -16.46 -16.45
C ARG A 366 37.34 -16.10 -15.87
N GLN A 367 36.25 -16.63 -16.44
CA GLN A 367 34.90 -16.44 -15.89
C GLN A 367 34.74 -17.10 -14.52
N LEU A 368 35.32 -18.30 -14.33
CA LEU A 368 35.34 -18.97 -13.03
C LEU A 368 36.20 -18.20 -12.04
N GLN A 369 37.32 -17.63 -12.49
CA GLN A 369 38.21 -16.82 -11.67
C GLN A 369 37.51 -15.53 -11.24
N VAL A 370 36.80 -14.84 -12.14
CA VAL A 370 35.95 -13.70 -11.80
C VAL A 370 34.85 -14.12 -10.82
N LYS A 371 34.17 -15.25 -11.05
CA LYS A 371 33.20 -15.79 -10.07
C LYS A 371 33.82 -16.15 -8.73
N VAL A 372 35.05 -16.66 -8.71
CA VAL A 372 35.77 -16.95 -7.46
C VAL A 372 36.16 -15.65 -6.76
N GLU A 373 36.58 -14.64 -7.51
CA GLU A 373 36.87 -13.29 -7.01
C GLU A 373 35.59 -12.65 -6.44
N GLU A 374 34.47 -12.67 -7.18
CA GLU A 374 33.12 -12.27 -6.73
C GLU A 374 32.68 -13.04 -5.48
N LEU A 375 32.82 -14.37 -5.45
CA LEU A 375 32.48 -15.19 -4.27
C LEU A 375 33.42 -14.90 -3.09
N THR A 376 34.70 -14.57 -3.34
CA THR A 376 35.60 -14.14 -2.26
C THR A 376 35.28 -12.73 -1.78
N GLU A 377 34.81 -11.84 -2.65
CA GLU A 377 34.31 -10.52 -2.29
C GLU A 377 32.99 -10.64 -1.52
N GLU A 378 32.04 -11.45 -1.96
CA GLU A 378 30.81 -11.81 -1.25
C GLU A 378 31.12 -12.45 0.10
N ARG A 379 32.10 -13.36 0.18
CA ARG A 379 32.56 -13.92 1.45
C ARG A 379 33.24 -12.87 2.32
N SER A 380 33.94 -11.91 1.73
CA SER A 380 34.53 -10.78 2.47
C SER A 380 33.46 -9.83 3.00
N LEU A 381 32.40 -9.59 2.22
CA LEU A 381 31.23 -8.78 2.59
C LEU A 381 30.35 -9.51 3.60
N GLN A 382 30.21 -10.83 3.50
CA GLN A 382 29.58 -11.69 4.51
C GLN A 382 30.45 -11.76 5.78
N SER A 383 31.77 -11.74 5.66
CA SER A 383 32.67 -11.65 6.82
C SER A 383 32.62 -10.26 7.46
N SER A 384 32.43 -9.20 6.66
CA SER A 384 32.23 -7.84 7.15
C SER A 384 30.85 -7.70 7.81
N ALA A 385 29.82 -8.35 7.24
CA ALA A 385 28.49 -8.50 7.81
C ALA A 385 28.49 -9.34 9.10
N ALA A 386 29.36 -10.36 9.19
CA ALA A 386 29.55 -11.15 10.41
C ALA A 386 30.33 -10.37 11.49
N THR A 387 31.23 -9.45 11.11
CA THR A 387 31.86 -8.51 12.07
C THR A 387 30.96 -7.35 12.47
N SER A 388 29.87 -7.08 11.74
CA SER A 388 28.76 -6.26 12.20
C SER A 388 27.65 -7.15 12.75
N THR A 389 27.84 -7.65 13.98
CA THR A 389 26.82 -8.36 14.75
C THR A 389 25.58 -7.48 14.93
N SER A 390 24.70 -7.51 13.94
CA SER A 390 23.34 -7.00 14.03
C SER A 390 22.59 -7.88 15.03
N LEU A 391 21.89 -7.27 15.98
CA LEU A 391 21.10 -7.93 17.03
C LEU A 391 20.27 -9.11 16.52
N LEU A 392 19.83 -9.08 15.26
CA LEU A 392 19.08 -10.19 14.64
C LEU A 392 19.91 -11.47 14.49
N SER A 393 21.17 -11.39 14.07
CA SER A 393 22.05 -12.57 13.97
C SER A 393 22.42 -13.11 15.36
N GLU A 394 22.47 -12.24 16.38
CA GLU A 394 22.73 -12.65 17.76
C GLU A 394 21.49 -13.30 18.40
N ILE A 395 20.29 -12.80 18.09
CA ILE A 395 19.01 -13.41 18.50
C ILE A 395 18.79 -14.75 17.80
N GLU A 396 19.09 -14.85 16.50
CA GLU A 396 18.93 -16.09 15.74
C GLU A 396 19.92 -17.16 16.23
N GLN A 397 21.17 -16.79 16.47
CA GLN A 397 22.16 -17.69 17.11
C GLN A 397 21.81 -18.03 18.57
N SER A 398 21.20 -17.13 19.33
CA SER A 398 20.77 -17.45 20.71
C SER A 398 19.57 -18.38 20.71
N MET A 399 18.65 -18.21 19.76
CA MET A 399 17.46 -19.06 19.62
C MET A 399 17.87 -20.48 19.16
N GLU A 400 18.76 -20.59 18.17
CA GLU A 400 19.35 -21.87 17.78
C GLU A 400 20.13 -22.54 18.94
N ALA A 401 20.88 -21.75 19.73
CA ALA A 401 21.56 -22.26 20.91
C ALA A 401 20.59 -22.75 21.99
N GLU A 402 19.45 -22.08 22.17
CA GLU A 402 18.40 -22.46 23.12
C GLU A 402 17.67 -23.73 22.65
N GLU A 403 17.41 -23.89 21.36
CA GLU A 403 16.85 -25.12 20.77
C GLU A 403 17.80 -26.31 20.98
N LEU A 404 19.10 -26.15 20.70
CA LEU A 404 20.09 -27.20 20.94
C LEU A 404 20.24 -27.53 22.43
N GLU A 405 20.07 -26.55 23.32
CA GLU A 405 20.08 -26.78 24.75
C GLU A 405 18.84 -27.54 25.22
N GLN A 406 17.66 -27.27 24.64
CA GLN A 406 16.43 -28.03 24.86
C GLN A 406 16.56 -29.48 24.36
N GLU A 407 17.12 -29.71 23.16
CA GLU A 407 17.37 -31.06 22.64
C GLU A 407 18.34 -31.84 23.54
N ARG A 408 19.40 -31.18 24.03
CA ARG A 408 20.36 -31.78 24.98
C ARG A 408 19.71 -32.11 26.33
N GLU A 409 18.81 -31.25 26.82
CA GLU A 409 18.05 -31.50 28.05
C GLU A 409 17.08 -32.69 27.86
N GLN A 410 16.45 -32.79 26.68
CA GLN A 410 15.56 -33.91 26.33
C GLN A 410 16.32 -35.24 26.21
N LEU A 411 17.50 -35.23 25.56
CA LEU A 411 18.37 -36.41 25.51
C LEU A 411 18.85 -36.84 26.90
N ARG A 412 19.09 -35.88 27.81
CA ARG A 412 19.40 -36.18 29.22
C ARG A 412 18.26 -36.89 29.94
N LEU A 413 17.02 -36.44 29.74
CA LEU A 413 15.84 -37.09 30.33
C LEU A 413 15.69 -38.52 29.81
N GLN A 414 15.83 -38.75 28.50
CA GLN A 414 15.78 -40.09 27.92
C GLN A 414 16.89 -41.01 28.43
N LEU A 415 18.11 -40.50 28.59
CA LEU A 415 19.22 -41.23 29.18
C LEU A 415 18.97 -41.59 30.65
N TRP A 416 18.33 -40.70 31.41
CA TRP A 416 17.94 -40.96 32.79
C TRP A 416 16.84 -42.04 32.88
N GLU A 417 15.81 -41.98 32.03
CA GLU A 417 14.78 -43.03 31.95
C GLU A 417 15.37 -44.40 31.61
N ALA A 418 16.27 -44.45 30.62
CA ALA A 418 16.97 -45.69 30.27
C ALA A 418 17.82 -46.22 31.45
N TYR A 419 18.48 -45.33 32.18
CA TYR A 419 19.23 -45.70 33.38
C TYR A 419 18.31 -46.29 34.48
N CYS A 420 17.17 -45.65 34.76
CA CYS A 420 16.19 -46.14 35.72
C CYS A 420 15.64 -47.52 35.33
N GLN A 421 15.34 -47.73 34.04
CA GLN A 421 14.87 -49.01 33.52
C GLN A 421 15.92 -50.12 33.67
N VAL A 422 17.19 -49.84 33.32
CA VAL A 422 18.29 -50.81 33.49
C VAL A 422 18.50 -51.14 34.97
N ARG A 423 18.45 -50.15 35.87
CA ARG A 423 18.54 -50.40 37.31
C ARG A 423 17.38 -51.25 37.81
N TYR A 424 16.15 -50.96 37.38
CA TYR A 424 14.97 -51.77 37.71
C TYR A 424 15.13 -53.24 37.28
N LEU A 425 15.62 -53.48 36.06
CA LEU A 425 15.90 -54.83 35.56
C LEU A 425 16.99 -55.53 36.37
N CYS A 426 18.06 -54.82 36.75
CA CYS A 426 19.09 -55.36 37.64
C CYS A 426 18.53 -55.75 39.01
N SER A 427 17.66 -54.91 39.59
CA SER A 427 16.98 -55.20 40.85
C SER A 427 16.04 -56.41 40.75
N HIS A 428 15.32 -56.53 39.64
CA HIS A 428 14.40 -57.64 39.40
C HIS A 428 15.14 -58.98 39.23
N LEU A 429 16.24 -58.98 38.47
CA LEU A 429 17.09 -60.17 38.32
C LEU A 429 17.77 -60.56 39.64
N ARG A 430 18.23 -59.58 40.43
CA ARG A 430 18.80 -59.83 41.77
C ARG A 430 17.75 -60.27 42.81
N GLY A 431 16.51 -59.81 42.67
CA GLY A 431 15.37 -60.18 43.53
C GLY A 431 14.91 -61.63 43.35
N ASN A 432 15.16 -62.21 42.17
CA ASN A 432 14.87 -63.63 41.91
C ASN A 432 15.87 -64.59 42.57
N ASP A 433 17.04 -64.12 43.00
CA ASP A 433 18.04 -64.89 43.75
C ASP A 433 17.87 -64.80 45.29
N SER A 434 16.77 -64.23 45.78
CA SER A 434 16.52 -64.04 47.23
C SER A 434 15.84 -65.23 47.93
N ALA A 435 15.64 -66.35 47.23
CA ALA A 435 15.32 -67.62 47.85
C ALA A 435 16.53 -68.56 47.68
N ASP A 436 17.20 -68.83 48.80
CA ASP A 436 18.31 -69.77 48.98
C ASP A 436 19.69 -69.41 48.38
N SER A 437 20.45 -68.61 49.13
CA SER A 437 21.72 -69.12 49.70
C SER A 437 22.30 -68.13 50.73
N ALA A 438 22.40 -68.59 51.97
CA ALA A 438 23.17 -67.94 53.02
C ALA A 438 24.68 -68.10 52.76
N VAL A 439 25.43 -67.00 52.87
CA VAL A 439 26.79 -66.85 53.46
C VAL A 439 27.46 -65.62 52.84
N SER A 440 27.84 -64.72 53.74
CA SER A 440 28.49 -63.41 53.57
C SER A 440 29.60 -63.34 52.53
N THR A 441 29.70 -62.20 51.82
CA THR A 441 30.79 -61.24 52.04
C THR A 441 30.51 -59.88 51.40
N ASP A 442 30.46 -58.86 52.27
CA ASP A 442 31.05 -57.52 52.10
C ASP A 442 31.20 -56.96 50.68
N SER A 443 30.29 -56.08 50.30
CA SER A 443 30.67 -54.85 49.60
C SER A 443 29.69 -53.75 49.99
N SER A 444 30.06 -52.97 50.99
CA SER A 444 29.46 -51.68 51.28
C SER A 444 29.56 -50.76 50.06
N MET A 445 28.45 -50.38 49.46
CA MET A 445 28.31 -49.09 48.76
C MET A 445 26.84 -48.71 48.66
N ASP A 446 26.39 -48.11 49.77
CA ASP A 446 25.46 -46.98 49.84
C ASP A 446 24.19 -47.03 48.96
N GLU A 447 23.13 -47.60 49.53
CA GLU A 447 21.72 -47.43 49.10
C GLU A 447 21.18 -46.04 49.48
N SER A 448 21.93 -44.98 49.17
CA SER A 448 21.49 -43.59 49.38
C SER A 448 22.18 -42.62 48.39
N SER A 449 21.92 -42.80 47.10
CA SER A 449 21.88 -41.64 46.20
C SER A 449 20.55 -41.64 45.49
N GLU A 450 19.58 -40.96 46.08
CA GLU A 450 18.41 -40.45 45.39
C GLU A 450 18.91 -39.52 44.26
N THR A 451 19.21 -40.06 43.08
CA THR A 451 19.26 -39.26 41.85
C THR A 451 17.84 -39.05 41.37
N SER A 452 17.07 -38.32 42.17
CA SER A 452 15.67 -37.92 41.90
C SER A 452 15.57 -36.87 40.77
N SER A 453 16.69 -36.50 40.14
CA SER A 453 16.77 -35.52 39.06
C SER A 453 17.74 -35.96 37.96
N ALA A 454 17.37 -35.69 36.70
CA ALA A 454 18.18 -35.95 35.51
C ALA A 454 19.49 -35.13 35.47
N LYS A 455 19.62 -34.09 36.32
CA LYS A 455 20.83 -33.25 36.41
C LYS A 455 21.98 -33.89 37.19
N ASP A 456 21.70 -34.92 38.01
CA ASP A 456 22.68 -35.49 38.94
C ASP A 456 23.22 -36.87 38.52
N VAL A 457 23.06 -37.29 37.26
CA VAL A 457 23.62 -38.57 36.75
C VAL A 457 25.09 -38.38 36.36
N PRO A 458 26.05 -39.02 37.07
CA PRO A 458 27.45 -38.94 36.70
C PRO A 458 27.69 -39.63 35.35
N ALA A 459 28.55 -39.04 34.52
CA ALA A 459 28.93 -39.63 33.23
C ALA A 459 29.49 -41.05 33.42
N GLY A 460 28.85 -42.03 32.78
CA GLY A 460 29.24 -43.45 32.87
C GLY A 460 28.34 -44.32 33.75
N SER A 461 27.41 -43.75 34.55
CA SER A 461 26.53 -44.53 35.43
C SER A 461 25.65 -45.56 34.68
N LEU A 462 25.11 -45.19 33.51
CA LEU A 462 24.37 -46.10 32.62
C LEU A 462 25.26 -47.27 32.14
N ARG A 463 26.53 -47.00 31.83
CA ARG A 463 27.46 -48.03 31.39
C ARG A 463 27.79 -49.00 32.51
N THR A 464 27.91 -48.52 33.74
CA THR A 464 28.09 -49.36 34.93
C THR A 464 26.86 -50.25 35.17
N ALA A 465 25.66 -49.67 35.14
CA ALA A 465 24.40 -50.42 35.30
C ALA A 465 24.19 -51.48 34.20
N LEU A 466 24.54 -51.16 32.95
CA LEU A 466 24.49 -52.12 31.83
C LEU A 466 25.52 -53.25 31.98
N ASN A 467 26.71 -52.96 32.51
CA ASN A 467 27.71 -53.99 32.79
C ASN A 467 27.28 -54.90 33.95
N ASP A 468 26.56 -54.37 34.94
CA ASP A 468 25.98 -55.15 36.04
C ASP A 468 24.85 -56.05 35.53
N LEU A 469 23.97 -55.52 34.67
CA LEU A 469 22.95 -56.32 33.98
C LEU A 469 23.58 -57.46 33.18
N LYS A 470 24.65 -57.16 32.43
CA LYS A 470 25.38 -58.17 31.64
C LYS A 470 25.98 -59.25 32.53
N ARG A 471 26.54 -58.90 33.69
CA ARG A 471 27.08 -59.88 34.66
C ARG A 471 25.98 -60.76 35.25
N LEU A 472 24.83 -60.18 35.62
CA LEU A 472 23.69 -60.92 36.15
C LEU A 472 23.14 -61.91 35.12
N ILE A 473 22.94 -61.48 33.87
CA ILE A 473 22.50 -62.36 32.78
C ILE A 473 23.52 -63.48 32.52
N GLN A 474 24.82 -63.16 32.52
CA GLN A 474 25.87 -64.18 32.33
C GLN A 474 25.87 -65.22 33.47
N SER A 475 25.60 -64.82 34.71
CA SER A 475 25.52 -65.76 35.85
C SER A 475 24.34 -66.73 35.76
N ILE A 476 23.21 -66.30 35.21
CA ILE A 476 22.04 -67.15 34.96
C ILE A 476 22.34 -68.15 33.85
N VAL A 477 23.07 -67.72 32.82
CA VAL A 477 23.43 -68.56 31.67
C VAL A 477 24.51 -69.59 32.05
N ASP A 478 25.46 -69.23 32.92
CA ASP A 478 26.53 -70.14 33.36
C ASP A 478 26.04 -71.15 34.44
N GLY A 479 24.86 -70.94 35.03
CA GLY A 479 24.27 -71.80 36.07
C GLY A 479 23.44 -73.00 35.57
N VAL A 480 23.29 -73.18 34.26
CA VAL A 480 22.48 -74.26 33.69
C VAL A 480 23.33 -75.16 32.80
N GLU A 481 23.79 -76.29 33.34
CA GLU A 481 24.11 -77.47 32.53
C GLU A 481 23.10 -78.60 32.78
N PRO A 482 22.72 -79.38 31.73
CA PRO A 482 21.45 -80.09 31.71
C PRO A 482 21.61 -81.60 31.86
N THR A 483 20.79 -82.21 32.72
CA THR A 483 20.48 -83.66 32.60
C THR A 483 19.02 -83.96 32.99
N GLY A 484 18.20 -84.17 31.96
CA GLY A 484 17.36 -85.36 31.76
C GLY A 484 16.11 -85.62 32.62
N ALA A 485 15.13 -86.26 31.94
CA ALA A 485 13.92 -86.94 32.43
C ALA A 485 12.67 -86.05 32.62
N ARG A 486 11.47 -86.35 32.11
CA ARG A 486 10.89 -87.53 31.43
C ARG A 486 9.62 -87.05 30.70
N ARG A 487 9.36 -87.59 29.51
CA ARG A 487 8.10 -87.46 28.77
C ARG A 487 7.05 -88.34 29.42
N MET A 488 6.08 -87.74 30.11
CA MET A 488 4.73 -88.27 30.36
C MET A 488 3.92 -87.15 31.04
N ASP A 489 3.76 -86.04 30.30
CA ASP A 489 2.70 -85.03 30.40
C ASP A 489 2.86 -84.04 29.20
N ASP A 490 3.51 -84.50 28.11
CA ASP A 490 3.93 -83.64 26.99
C ASP A 490 2.72 -83.03 26.29
N ASP A 491 1.62 -83.77 26.13
CA ASP A 491 0.41 -83.24 25.47
C ASP A 491 -0.38 -82.26 26.36
N SER A 492 -0.43 -82.47 27.68
CA SER A 492 -1.10 -81.55 28.62
C SER A 492 -0.26 -80.30 28.85
N LEU A 493 1.07 -80.44 28.87
CA LEU A 493 2.00 -79.33 28.95
C LEU A 493 2.08 -78.60 27.62
N GLU A 494 2.02 -79.27 26.47
CA GLU A 494 1.93 -78.65 25.14
C GLU A 494 0.63 -77.89 24.99
N GLU A 495 -0.50 -78.41 25.47
CA GLU A 495 -1.77 -77.68 25.43
C GLU A 495 -1.78 -76.51 26.42
N GLN A 496 -1.18 -76.63 27.62
CA GLN A 496 -0.98 -75.49 28.52
C GLN A 496 0.01 -74.46 27.96
N ILE A 497 1.06 -74.90 27.27
CA ILE A 497 2.01 -74.02 26.57
C ILE A 497 1.32 -73.34 25.39
N ARG A 498 0.45 -74.06 24.65
CA ARG A 498 -0.35 -73.51 23.56
C ARG A 498 -1.33 -72.46 24.09
N GLN A 499 -2.07 -72.78 25.15
CA GLN A 499 -3.01 -71.85 25.79
C GLN A 499 -2.30 -70.63 26.38
N THR A 500 -1.20 -70.81 27.12
CA THR A 500 -0.42 -69.67 27.65
C THR A 500 0.25 -68.87 26.52
N SER A 501 0.61 -69.49 25.40
CA SER A 501 1.12 -68.80 24.22
C SER A 501 0.02 -68.01 23.49
N GLU A 502 -1.20 -68.52 23.48
CA GLU A 502 -2.40 -67.88 22.93
C GLU A 502 -2.85 -66.72 23.82
N ASP A 503 -2.87 -66.90 25.14
CA ASP A 503 -3.15 -65.84 26.11
C ASP A 503 -2.07 -64.75 26.06
N SER A 504 -0.79 -65.15 25.91
CA SER A 504 0.31 -64.20 25.71
C SER A 504 0.21 -63.48 24.36
N ARG A 505 -0.35 -64.13 23.32
CA ARG A 505 -0.59 -63.51 22.02
C ARG A 505 -1.75 -62.53 22.11
N ALA A 506 -2.85 -62.91 22.76
CA ALA A 506 -3.99 -62.04 23.01
C ALA A 506 -3.60 -60.82 23.87
N LEU A 507 -2.76 -61.01 24.89
CA LEU A 507 -2.23 -59.91 25.70
C LEU A 507 -1.33 -58.98 24.88
N ARG A 508 -0.49 -59.52 23.98
CA ARG A 508 0.31 -58.71 23.05
C ARG A 508 -0.56 -57.92 22.09
N GLU A 509 -1.58 -58.54 21.50
CA GLU A 509 -2.53 -57.86 20.61
C GLU A 509 -3.31 -56.75 21.34
N LEU A 510 -3.70 -56.96 22.60
CA LEU A 510 -4.31 -55.92 23.44
C LEU A 510 -3.35 -54.77 23.73
N MET A 511 -2.10 -55.07 24.12
CA MET A 511 -1.07 -54.05 24.34
C MET A 511 -0.72 -53.29 23.05
N GLU A 512 -0.69 -53.96 21.90
CA GLU A 512 -0.51 -53.32 20.60
C GLU A 512 -1.70 -52.44 20.23
N GLY A 513 -2.93 -52.87 20.55
CA GLY A 513 -4.14 -52.07 20.41
C GLY A 513 -4.15 -50.83 21.32
N GLU A 514 -3.74 -50.97 22.58
CA GLU A 514 -3.57 -49.86 23.52
C GLU A 514 -2.46 -48.90 23.09
N ARG A 515 -1.33 -49.42 22.60
CA ARG A 515 -0.25 -48.60 22.01
C ARG A 515 -0.72 -47.89 20.74
N GLY A 516 -1.57 -48.51 19.93
CA GLY A 516 -2.20 -47.89 18.77
C GLY A 516 -3.11 -46.72 19.15
N LYS A 517 -3.97 -46.91 20.15
CA LYS A 517 -4.82 -45.85 20.70
C LYS A 517 -4.00 -44.72 21.34
N LEU A 518 -2.93 -45.05 22.05
CA LEU A 518 -2.03 -44.06 22.64
C LEU A 518 -1.33 -43.23 21.56
N ARG A 519 -0.87 -43.85 20.47
CA ARG A 519 -0.32 -43.14 19.30
C ARG A 519 -1.34 -42.21 18.66
N GLN A 520 -2.58 -42.67 18.44
CA GLN A 520 -3.67 -41.82 17.94
C GLN A 520 -3.93 -40.63 18.86
N SER A 521 -3.99 -40.86 20.19
CA SER A 521 -4.17 -39.76 21.15
C SER A 521 -2.99 -38.78 21.18
N LEU A 522 -1.76 -39.26 20.94
CA LEU A 522 -0.58 -38.41 20.85
C LEU A 522 -0.59 -37.56 19.57
N GLU A 523 -0.99 -38.15 18.44
CA GLU A 523 -1.17 -37.44 17.17
C GLU A 523 -2.28 -36.38 17.27
N GLU A 524 -3.40 -36.71 17.92
CA GLU A 524 -4.48 -35.74 18.20
C GLU A 524 -4.00 -34.62 19.13
N LEU A 525 -3.23 -34.93 20.18
CA LEU A 525 -2.62 -33.93 21.05
C LEU A 525 -1.62 -33.04 20.32
N GLN A 526 -0.82 -33.60 19.42
CA GLN A 526 0.10 -32.82 18.57
C GLN A 526 -0.65 -31.92 17.60
N GLN A 527 -1.76 -32.39 17.02
CA GLN A 527 -2.64 -31.58 16.15
C GLN A 527 -3.33 -30.45 16.92
N LEU A 528 -3.82 -30.73 18.13
CA LEU A 528 -4.39 -29.69 18.99
C LEU A 528 -3.32 -28.71 19.46
N HIS A 529 -2.11 -29.18 19.76
CA HIS A 529 -1.00 -28.33 20.14
C HIS A 529 -0.55 -27.42 18.99
N SER A 530 -0.46 -27.94 17.75
CA SER A 530 -0.17 -27.12 16.57
C SER A 530 -1.29 -26.10 16.29
N GLN A 531 -2.55 -26.47 16.51
CA GLN A 531 -3.67 -25.53 16.40
C GLN A 531 -3.62 -24.43 17.49
N VAL A 532 -3.31 -24.79 18.74
CA VAL A 532 -3.19 -23.82 19.84
C VAL A 532 -2.01 -22.88 19.65
N THR A 533 -0.88 -23.38 19.14
CA THR A 533 0.29 -22.54 18.83
C THR A 533 -0.01 -21.57 17.69
N LEU A 534 -0.66 -22.02 16.61
CA LEU A 534 -1.12 -21.13 15.53
C LEU A 534 -2.09 -20.06 16.04
N LEU A 535 -3.10 -20.44 16.81
CA LEU A 535 -4.05 -19.50 17.40
C LEU A 535 -3.37 -18.54 18.40
N SER A 536 -2.31 -18.97 19.10
CA SER A 536 -1.54 -18.11 20.00
C SER A 536 -0.69 -17.10 19.23
N VAL A 537 -0.10 -17.49 18.10
CA VAL A 537 0.61 -16.59 17.18
C VAL A 537 -0.36 -15.60 16.53
N GLU A 538 -1.53 -16.05 16.09
CA GLU A 538 -2.57 -15.15 15.57
C GLU A 538 -3.06 -14.18 16.65
N MET A 539 -3.29 -14.65 17.87
CA MET A 539 -3.71 -13.79 18.99
C MET A 539 -2.63 -12.79 19.42
N THR A 540 -1.34 -13.13 19.31
CA THR A 540 -0.25 -12.19 19.56
C THR A 540 -0.11 -11.18 18.44
N ALA A 541 -0.20 -11.61 17.17
CA ALA A 541 -0.22 -10.72 16.01
C ALA A 541 -1.40 -9.73 16.05
N LEU A 542 -2.60 -10.20 16.37
CA LEU A 542 -3.80 -9.35 16.52
C LEU A 542 -3.70 -8.41 17.74
N LYS A 543 -3.04 -8.84 18.83
CA LYS A 543 -2.72 -7.97 19.97
C LYS A 543 -1.76 -6.87 19.57
N GLU A 544 -0.68 -7.20 18.87
CA GLU A 544 0.29 -6.23 18.37
C GLU A 544 -0.33 -5.26 17.36
N GLU A 545 -1.20 -5.74 16.46
CA GLU A 545 -1.92 -4.90 15.51
C GLU A 545 -2.87 -3.95 16.23
N ARG A 546 -3.63 -4.45 17.22
CA ARG A 546 -4.48 -3.62 18.08
C ARG A 546 -3.68 -2.64 18.93
N ASP A 547 -2.51 -3.00 19.45
CA ASP A 547 -1.67 -2.09 20.22
C ASP A 547 -0.99 -1.04 19.30
N ARG A 548 -0.60 -1.40 18.08
CA ARG A 548 -0.17 -0.45 17.04
C ARG A 548 -1.29 0.52 16.68
N LEU A 549 -2.49 0.00 16.42
CA LEU A 549 -3.67 0.80 16.13
C LEU A 549 -4.08 1.65 17.33
N ARG A 550 -3.87 1.17 18.56
CA ARG A 550 -4.10 1.93 19.78
C ARG A 550 -3.06 3.05 19.93
N VAL A 551 -1.79 2.82 19.62
CA VAL A 551 -0.76 3.88 19.63
C VAL A 551 -1.00 4.95 18.56
N THR A 552 -1.60 4.60 17.42
CA THR A 552 -2.02 5.56 16.39
C THR A 552 -3.38 6.20 16.70
N SER A 553 -4.30 5.46 17.33
CA SER A 553 -5.65 5.90 17.72
C SER A 553 -5.68 6.66 19.05
N GLU A 554 -4.68 6.51 19.91
CA GLU A 554 -4.50 7.29 21.14
C GLU A 554 -4.15 8.74 20.73
N ASP A 555 -5.19 9.49 20.40
CA ASP A 555 -5.31 10.94 20.55
C ASP A 555 -4.31 11.85 19.82
N LYS A 556 -3.45 11.36 18.93
CA LYS A 556 -2.52 12.24 18.20
C LYS A 556 -3.12 12.81 16.92
N GLU A 557 -3.59 11.98 16.00
CA GLU A 557 -4.11 12.48 14.72
C GLU A 557 -5.35 13.39 14.82
N PRO A 558 -6.45 13.03 15.51
CA PRO A 558 -7.63 13.89 15.58
C PRO A 558 -7.38 15.15 16.43
N LYS A 559 -6.50 15.08 17.45
CA LYS A 559 -6.14 16.22 18.29
C LYS A 559 -5.18 17.18 17.58
N GLU A 560 -4.23 16.66 16.80
CA GLU A 560 -3.33 17.47 15.97
C GLU A 560 -4.10 18.12 14.81
N GLN A 561 -5.05 17.40 14.20
CA GLN A 561 -5.97 17.96 13.21
C GLN A 561 -6.88 19.02 13.83
N LEU A 562 -7.44 18.79 15.03
CA LEU A 562 -8.22 19.79 15.76
C LEU A 562 -7.37 21.01 16.13
N GLN A 563 -6.14 20.82 16.60
CA GLN A 563 -5.21 21.92 16.89
C GLN A 563 -4.78 22.68 15.63
N LYS A 564 -4.65 22.00 14.49
CA LYS A 564 -4.42 22.63 13.19
C LYS A 564 -5.64 23.47 12.78
N ALA A 565 -6.84 22.91 12.85
CA ALA A 565 -8.08 23.63 12.55
C ALA A 565 -8.32 24.83 13.48
N ILE A 566 -7.98 24.74 14.77
CA ILE A 566 -8.03 25.86 15.71
C ILE A 566 -7.04 26.95 15.30
N ARG A 567 -5.80 26.59 14.95
CA ARG A 567 -4.80 27.55 14.46
C ARG A 567 -5.24 28.24 13.17
N ASP A 568 -5.77 27.49 12.21
CA ASP A 568 -6.24 28.02 10.93
C ASP A 568 -7.44 28.97 11.14
N ARG A 569 -8.36 28.61 12.04
CA ARG A 569 -9.48 29.47 12.45
C ARG A 569 -8.99 30.76 13.09
N ASP A 570 -8.05 30.67 14.03
CA ASP A 570 -7.54 31.84 14.76
C ASP A 570 -6.75 32.77 13.82
N GLU A 571 -6.02 32.22 12.84
CA GLU A 571 -5.37 32.99 11.78
C GLU A 571 -6.40 33.69 10.87
N ALA A 572 -7.48 33.01 10.49
CA ALA A 572 -8.57 33.61 9.72
C ALA A 572 -9.27 34.74 10.49
N ILE A 573 -9.49 34.56 11.80
CA ILE A 573 -10.03 35.61 12.68
C ILE A 573 -9.07 36.80 12.75
N ALA A 574 -7.77 36.58 12.88
CA ALA A 574 -6.78 37.65 12.87
C ALA A 574 -6.78 38.43 11.55
N LYS A 575 -6.84 37.73 10.41
CA LYS A 575 -6.95 38.35 9.07
C LYS A 575 -8.25 39.15 8.93
N LYS A 576 -9.38 38.61 9.39
CA LYS A 576 -10.68 39.31 9.40
C LYS A 576 -10.59 40.59 10.22
N ASN A 577 -10.08 40.52 11.46
CA ASN A 577 -9.95 41.68 12.34
C ASN A 577 -9.02 42.74 11.72
N ALA A 578 -7.93 42.34 11.06
CA ALA A 578 -7.05 43.26 10.35
C ALA A 578 -7.78 43.98 9.20
N VAL A 579 -8.58 43.27 8.40
CA VAL A 579 -9.40 43.88 7.34
C VAL A 579 -10.48 44.79 7.93
N GLU A 580 -11.12 44.42 9.03
CA GLU A 580 -12.10 45.26 9.71
C GLU A 580 -11.48 46.55 10.26
N LEU A 581 -10.25 46.48 10.78
CA LEU A 581 -9.49 47.67 11.21
C LEU A 581 -9.16 48.60 10.03
N GLU A 582 -8.69 48.05 8.91
CA GLU A 582 -8.44 48.86 7.70
C GLU A 582 -9.74 49.45 7.14
N LEU A 583 -10.85 48.71 7.19
CA LEU A 583 -12.16 49.23 6.80
C LEU A 583 -12.62 50.37 7.73
N ALA A 584 -12.42 50.24 9.04
CA ALA A 584 -12.72 51.29 10.00
C ALA A 584 -11.87 52.54 9.74
N LYS A 585 -10.58 52.35 9.44
CA LYS A 585 -9.67 53.42 9.05
C LYS A 585 -10.11 54.13 7.77
N CYS A 586 -10.46 53.39 6.73
CA CYS A 586 -11.01 53.95 5.49
C CYS A 586 -12.32 54.73 5.73
N LYS A 587 -13.18 54.26 6.64
CA LYS A 587 -14.40 54.99 7.03
C LYS A 587 -14.07 56.30 7.75
N MET A 588 -13.09 56.28 8.66
CA MET A 588 -12.61 57.49 9.33
C MET A 588 -12.03 58.49 8.34
N ASP A 589 -11.22 58.02 7.38
CA ASP A 589 -10.66 58.85 6.32
C ASP A 589 -11.76 59.45 5.43
N MET A 590 -12.78 58.68 5.08
CA MET A 590 -13.95 59.17 4.34
C MET A 590 -14.74 60.22 5.12
N MET A 591 -14.95 60.01 6.43
CA MET A 591 -15.61 61.00 7.30
C MET A 591 -14.79 62.28 7.42
N SER A 592 -13.46 62.16 7.57
CA SER A 592 -12.53 63.29 7.60
C SER A 592 -12.58 64.07 6.28
N LEU A 593 -12.52 63.39 5.14
CA LEU A 593 -12.59 64.02 3.82
C LEU A 593 -13.94 64.69 3.59
N ASN A 594 -15.05 64.08 4.04
CA ASN A 594 -16.37 64.68 3.96
C ASN A 594 -16.47 65.95 4.83
N SER A 595 -15.88 65.94 6.03
CA SER A 595 -15.78 67.16 6.86
C SER A 595 -15.00 68.25 6.14
N GLN A 596 -13.84 67.92 5.56
CA GLN A 596 -13.03 68.88 4.80
C GLN A 596 -13.79 69.44 3.59
N LEU A 597 -14.57 68.60 2.90
CA LEU A 597 -15.40 69.03 1.79
C LEU A 597 -16.51 69.98 2.24
N LEU A 598 -17.19 69.68 3.35
CA LEU A 598 -18.20 70.58 3.93
C LEU A 598 -17.59 71.92 4.33
N ASP A 599 -16.41 71.92 4.96
CA ASP A 599 -15.69 73.14 5.31
C ASP A 599 -15.31 73.95 4.05
N ALA A 600 -14.84 73.28 2.99
CA ALA A 600 -14.52 73.93 1.71
C ALA A 600 -15.76 74.51 1.02
N ILE A 601 -16.90 73.80 1.05
CA ILE A 601 -18.19 74.30 0.55
C ILE A 601 -18.62 75.53 1.34
N GLN A 602 -18.50 75.50 2.67
CA GLN A 602 -18.85 76.62 3.53
C GLN A 602 -17.96 77.84 3.26
N GLN A 603 -16.65 77.64 3.09
CA GLN A 603 -15.73 78.71 2.69
C GLN A 603 -16.10 79.30 1.31
N LYS A 604 -16.42 78.45 0.33
CA LYS A 604 -16.84 78.88 -1.01
C LYS A 604 -18.15 79.66 -0.96
N LEU A 605 -19.12 79.22 -0.16
CA LEU A 605 -20.39 79.92 0.07
C LEU A 605 -20.13 81.31 0.65
N ASN A 606 -19.30 81.40 1.69
CA ASN A 606 -18.95 82.67 2.33
C ASN A 606 -18.28 83.63 1.33
N LEU A 607 -17.35 83.14 0.49
CA LEU A 607 -16.73 83.95 -0.55
C LEU A 607 -17.74 84.38 -1.62
N SER A 608 -18.67 83.51 -2.01
CA SER A 608 -19.75 83.86 -2.96
C SER A 608 -20.64 84.96 -2.40
N GLN A 609 -21.02 84.89 -1.12
CA GLN A 609 -21.80 85.92 -0.45
C GLN A 609 -21.03 87.24 -0.36
N GLN A 610 -19.73 87.21 -0.08
CA GLN A 610 -18.89 88.41 -0.12
C GLN A 610 -18.82 89.02 -1.52
N LEU A 611 -18.74 88.20 -2.57
CA LEU A 611 -18.76 88.65 -3.96
C LEU A 611 -20.11 89.27 -4.34
N GLU A 612 -21.23 88.67 -3.93
CA GLU A 612 -22.56 89.24 -4.14
C GLU A 612 -22.71 90.60 -3.43
N ALA A 613 -22.25 90.70 -2.18
CA ALA A 613 -22.24 91.97 -1.46
C ALA A 613 -21.37 93.03 -2.17
N TRP A 614 -20.19 92.64 -2.66
CA TRP A 614 -19.34 93.51 -3.48
C TRP A 614 -20.01 93.92 -4.79
N GLN A 615 -20.72 93.01 -5.45
CA GLN A 615 -21.49 93.30 -6.67
C GLN A 615 -22.59 94.32 -6.37
N ASP A 616 -23.36 94.14 -5.31
CA ASP A 616 -24.41 95.08 -4.90
C ASP A 616 -23.84 96.47 -4.59
N ASP A 617 -22.71 96.53 -3.88
CA ASP A 617 -22.05 97.80 -3.60
C ASP A 617 -21.52 98.46 -4.88
N MET A 618 -20.97 97.69 -5.82
CA MET A 618 -20.57 98.20 -7.13
C MET A 618 -21.77 98.69 -7.96
N HIS A 619 -22.89 97.96 -7.98
CA HIS A 619 -24.12 98.39 -8.63
C HIS A 619 -24.63 99.69 -8.02
N ARG A 620 -24.64 99.82 -6.69
CA ARG A 620 -25.00 101.08 -6.00
C ARG A 620 -24.07 102.23 -6.39
N VAL A 621 -22.77 101.98 -6.51
CA VAL A 621 -21.81 103.00 -6.97
C VAL A 621 -22.11 103.41 -8.41
N ILE A 622 -22.37 102.45 -9.30
CA ILE A 622 -22.75 102.71 -10.70
C ILE A 622 -24.05 103.50 -10.77
N ASP A 623 -25.08 103.10 -10.03
CA ASP A 623 -26.37 103.81 -9.98
C ASP A 623 -26.19 105.23 -9.47
N ARG A 624 -25.35 105.44 -8.45
CA ARG A 624 -25.06 106.77 -7.92
C ARG A 624 -24.30 107.63 -8.93
N GLN A 625 -23.33 107.06 -9.64
CA GLN A 625 -22.65 107.73 -10.75
C GLN A 625 -23.61 108.06 -11.89
N LEU A 626 -24.51 107.16 -12.25
CA LEU A 626 -25.54 107.38 -13.27
C LEU A 626 -26.48 108.52 -12.86
N MET A 627 -26.95 108.54 -11.62
CA MET A 627 -27.78 109.61 -11.08
C MET A 627 -27.02 110.95 -11.09
N ASP A 628 -25.75 110.97 -10.68
CA ASP A 628 -24.90 112.17 -10.75
C ASP A 628 -24.67 112.63 -12.21
N THR A 629 -24.53 111.71 -13.16
CA THR A 629 -24.43 112.04 -14.59
C THR A 629 -25.74 112.56 -15.15
N HIS A 630 -26.89 111.96 -14.81
CA HIS A 630 -28.20 112.43 -15.24
C HIS A 630 -28.55 113.78 -14.61
N LEU A 631 -28.18 114.04 -13.36
CA LEU A 631 -28.31 115.37 -12.75
C LEU A 631 -27.44 116.39 -13.48
N LYS A 632 -26.20 116.03 -13.86
CA LYS A 632 -25.32 116.87 -14.70
C LYS A 632 -25.87 117.07 -16.12
N GLU A 633 -26.55 116.08 -16.71
CA GLU A 633 -27.20 116.16 -18.03
C GLU A 633 -28.51 116.97 -17.99
N GLN A 634 -29.35 116.81 -16.95
CA GLN A 634 -30.58 117.59 -16.76
C GLN A 634 -30.30 119.06 -16.39
N SER A 635 -29.10 119.34 -15.87
CA SER A 635 -28.59 120.71 -15.72
C SER A 635 -28.22 121.38 -17.05
N ARG A 636 -28.30 120.66 -18.19
CA ARG A 636 -28.15 121.21 -19.55
C ARG A 636 -29.53 121.30 -20.24
N PRO A 637 -29.95 122.47 -20.78
CA PRO A 637 -31.30 122.64 -21.32
C PRO A 637 -31.50 121.94 -22.68
N ALA A 638 -32.62 121.22 -22.82
CA ALA A 638 -32.99 120.46 -24.03
C ALA A 638 -33.67 121.32 -25.10
N ALA A 639 -33.24 121.19 -26.36
CA ALA A 639 -33.93 121.72 -27.53
C ALA A 639 -34.26 120.60 -28.54
N ALA A 640 -35.55 120.56 -28.93
CA ALA A 640 -36.17 120.02 -30.15
C ALA A 640 -36.24 118.49 -30.42
N PHE A 641 -37.44 117.95 -30.16
CA PHE A 641 -38.29 117.07 -31.01
C PHE A 641 -37.69 116.33 -32.23
N SER A 642 -37.90 114.99 -32.31
CA SER A 642 -38.92 114.37 -33.20
C SER A 642 -38.78 112.85 -33.40
N ARG A 643 -39.91 112.14 -33.15
CA ARG A 643 -40.66 111.21 -34.03
C ARG A 643 -39.95 110.05 -34.76
N GLY A 644 -40.48 108.83 -34.56
CA GLY A 644 -40.34 107.72 -35.51
C GLY A 644 -40.96 106.39 -35.03
N HIS A 645 -42.04 105.96 -35.68
CA HIS A 645 -42.75 104.69 -35.50
C HIS A 645 -41.95 103.46 -35.97
N GLY A 646 -42.28 102.29 -35.41
CA GLY A 646 -42.62 101.12 -36.24
C GLY A 646 -41.68 99.91 -36.22
N VAL A 647 -42.20 98.82 -35.64
CA VAL A 647 -42.12 97.40 -36.06
C VAL A 647 -40.73 96.79 -36.36
N GLY A 648 -40.40 95.72 -35.61
CA GLY A 648 -39.31 94.80 -35.95
C GLY A 648 -39.39 93.49 -35.18
N ARG A 649 -40.13 92.52 -35.73
CA ARG A 649 -40.06 91.08 -35.41
C ARG A 649 -38.76 90.54 -36.02
N GLY A 650 -38.03 89.67 -35.30
CA GLY A 650 -36.91 88.88 -35.85
C GLY A 650 -36.16 88.18 -34.72
N GLN A 651 -36.38 86.88 -34.52
CA GLN A 651 -35.53 85.79 -35.06
C GLN A 651 -34.16 85.72 -34.37
N GLU A 652 -33.99 84.64 -33.59
CA GLU A 652 -32.85 83.69 -33.55
C GLU A 652 -31.43 84.20 -33.87
N PRO A 653 -30.39 83.72 -33.17
CA PRO A 653 -29.85 82.42 -33.61
C PRO A 653 -29.23 81.53 -32.53
N SER A 654 -29.31 80.24 -32.81
CA SER A 654 -28.33 79.24 -32.43
C SER A 654 -26.94 79.64 -32.94
N THR A 655 -25.90 79.43 -32.15
CA THR A 655 -24.60 79.02 -32.69
C THR A 655 -23.76 78.36 -31.62
N MET A 656 -23.34 77.16 -31.99
CA MET A 656 -22.23 76.41 -31.42
C MET A 656 -20.91 77.20 -31.40
N ASP A 657 -19.99 76.64 -30.64
CA ASP A 657 -18.52 76.74 -30.71
C ASP A 657 -17.82 77.76 -29.81
N GLY A 658 -17.16 77.22 -28.78
CA GLY A 658 -16.15 77.87 -27.97
C GLY A 658 -15.18 76.84 -27.40
N LYS A 659 -14.29 76.35 -28.27
CA LYS A 659 -13.23 75.38 -28.00
C LYS A 659 -12.33 75.79 -26.82
N ARG A 660 -11.92 74.75 -26.08
CA ARG A 660 -10.59 74.52 -25.47
C ARG A 660 -9.85 75.75 -24.95
N LEU A 661 -9.60 75.79 -23.65
CA LEU A 661 -8.30 76.22 -23.12
C LEU A 661 -8.17 75.75 -21.65
N PHE A 662 -7.00 75.20 -21.32
CA PHE A 662 -6.49 74.82 -19.99
C PHE A 662 -6.80 73.42 -19.44
N SER A 663 -6.13 72.46 -20.06
CA SER A 663 -5.55 71.29 -19.41
C SER A 663 -4.35 71.70 -18.53
N PHE A 664 -4.50 71.71 -17.21
CA PHE A 664 -3.41 71.59 -16.24
C PHE A 664 -4.00 71.06 -14.93
N PHE A 665 -3.76 69.78 -14.62
CA PHE A 665 -3.17 69.31 -13.36
C PHE A 665 -3.20 67.78 -13.34
N ARG A 666 -1.99 67.22 -13.48
CA ARG A 666 -1.60 65.85 -13.15
C ARG A 666 -0.65 65.98 -11.96
N LYS A 667 -0.79 65.07 -10.98
CA LYS A 667 -0.13 65.01 -9.66
C LYS A 667 -0.86 65.90 -8.63
N ILE A 668 -1.45 65.38 -7.56
CA ILE A 668 -1.28 64.10 -6.84
C ILE A 668 -2.63 63.39 -6.75
#